data_AF-A0A8T5Q3Y8-F1
#
_entry.id   AF-A0A8T5Q3Y8-F1
#
_cell.length_a   1.000
_cell.length_b   1.000
_cell.length_c   1.000
_cell.angle_alpha   90.00
_cell.angle_beta   90.00
_cell.angle_gamma   90.00
#
_symmetry.space_group_name_H-M   'P 1'
#
loop_
_entity.id
_entity.type
_entity.pdbx_description
1 polymer ?
#
loop_
_entity_poly.entity_id
_entity_poly.type
_entity_poly.pdbx_seq_one_letter_code
_entity_poly.pdbx_strand_id
1 'polypeptide(L)'
;KPSATLIGSDSHTPTAGGMGSLAIGVGGLDVAAALAGHPFYLKMPKITGIRLTGKLRDWVSAKDVILYLLKELTVKGGVGKVFEYFGEGVKTLTVPERAVITNMGAELGLTTSIFPSDEVTRQFLKSQKREHEWKELKPDENYKDIYDEIIEIDLSELEPMIACPSSPDNVKKISEVEGREVKQVIIGSCTNSSYKDLAIVADVLKKNKVSEGVELNINPGSKQVIETLEREGLFRYIKDSKARICDAGCLGCIGMGQSPLPNTATLRTFNRNFKGRSGTKEDLNHLCSPAVAAASAINGKITDPRKLGDYPDIRLPEEFEVNDTNIIRPSGRSDIKRGELIAPLPLNQPLTESISGEVLIKTGDNITTDDIMPAGSRIIPLRSHIPRISEYVFHNIDRDFAKRAKEKKGGFIVGGENYGQGSSREHAALAPMYLGIKAVIARSFARIHKSNLINFGILPLEFVNKEDYDNTEKGDMLELENIISQLRENKNILIKDKKDEKKDIELRYSLSQREKEIIIAGGKLNYIKENSLNKTKQNPNTMTHKITLIPGDGTGPEIADAVRRCVEAAGVNVEWDVQEAGSDIMEKKGTPLPDEAIESIKKNKVALKGPITTPIGSGFRSVNVKLRQDLNLFACVRPCRYYPGVRSLLKRPEDVDIVIVRENTEDLYAGIEFEEGKEETKKLIEEIKNAADKGIREDSGISIKPISRHGSERIVRFAFDFARKNKRKKVTAVTKSNIMKFSDGLFQRVAEETAKEYPDIEFEHKLVDNMCMQLVQKPELYDVLVLPNLYGDIISDLCAGLVGGLGIAPGANIGEEYAVFEATHGSAPKYKGMNKVNPTALMLSAVMMLRHINEQEAAERLENAVRDVIKEGKNVTYDLARDNTPPVGTKEMADAIIAKLQD
;
A
#
# COMPACT_ATOMS: atom_id res chain seq x y z
N LYS A 1 5.64 -5.03 9.48
CA LYS A 1 4.73 -5.43 10.57
C LYS A 1 3.71 -6.43 10.04
N PRO A 2 3.09 -7.25 10.90
CA PRO A 2 1.97 -8.10 10.51
C PRO A 2 0.89 -7.32 9.77
N SER A 3 0.20 -7.98 8.84
CA SER A 3 -0.90 -7.46 8.00
C SER A 3 -0.55 -6.29 7.07
N ALA A 4 0.71 -5.85 7.04
CA ALA A 4 1.14 -4.83 6.08
C ALA A 4 1.30 -5.45 4.69
N THR A 5 0.83 -4.73 3.67
CA THR A 5 1.18 -4.99 2.27
C THR A 5 2.39 -4.15 1.89
N LEU A 6 3.41 -4.78 1.33
CA LEU A 6 4.66 -4.15 0.94
C LEU A 6 5.01 -4.53 -0.50
N ILE A 7 5.41 -3.55 -1.30
CA ILE A 7 6.10 -3.80 -2.58
C ILE A 7 7.51 -3.22 -2.49
N GLY A 8 8.48 -3.93 -3.06
CA GLY A 8 9.88 -3.51 -3.07
C GLY A 8 10.51 -3.76 -4.43
N SER A 9 11.45 -2.88 -4.82
CA SER A 9 12.21 -2.98 -6.06
C SER A 9 13.32 -4.04 -6.01
N ASP A 10 13.06 -5.13 -5.30
CA ASP A 10 13.99 -6.25 -5.06
C ASP A 10 13.22 -7.58 -5.02
N SER A 11 13.77 -8.64 -5.62
CA SER A 11 13.11 -9.95 -5.69
C SER A 11 12.94 -10.63 -4.34
N HIS A 12 13.79 -10.30 -3.36
CA HIS A 12 13.83 -10.88 -2.02
C HIS A 12 13.05 -10.04 -0.99
N THR A 13 12.26 -9.06 -1.44
CA THR A 13 11.23 -8.39 -0.63
C THR A 13 10.34 -9.37 0.17
N PRO A 14 9.98 -10.59 -0.31
CA PRO A 14 9.28 -11.62 0.46
C PRO A 14 9.92 -12.02 1.80
N THR A 15 11.17 -11.61 2.10
CA THR A 15 11.79 -11.74 3.44
C THR A 15 10.85 -11.26 4.56
N ALA A 16 10.11 -10.17 4.36
CA ALA A 16 9.18 -9.64 5.36
C ALA A 16 7.95 -10.55 5.61
N GLY A 17 7.71 -11.53 4.74
CA GLY A 17 6.70 -12.59 4.93
C GLY A 17 6.93 -13.43 6.19
N GLY A 18 8.17 -13.55 6.66
CA GLY A 18 8.49 -14.25 7.91
C GLY A 18 7.86 -13.64 9.17
N MET A 19 7.38 -12.39 9.11
CA MET A 19 6.66 -11.71 10.19
C MET A 19 5.18 -11.42 9.86
N GLY A 20 4.59 -12.11 8.88
CA GLY A 20 3.18 -11.94 8.51
C GLY A 20 2.87 -10.70 7.67
N SER A 21 3.83 -10.20 6.88
CA SER A 21 3.61 -9.14 5.89
C SER A 21 3.46 -9.71 4.50
N LEU A 22 2.47 -9.24 3.74
CA LEU A 22 2.33 -9.59 2.32
C LEU A 22 3.31 -8.74 1.49
N ALA A 23 4.52 -9.27 1.29
CA ALA A 23 5.65 -8.52 0.75
C ALA A 23 6.08 -9.04 -0.64
N ILE A 24 6.00 -8.21 -1.67
CA ILE A 24 6.13 -8.65 -3.07
C ILE A 24 7.27 -7.90 -3.78
N GLY A 25 8.13 -8.65 -4.47
CA GLY A 25 9.16 -8.09 -5.34
C GLY A 25 8.60 -7.64 -6.69
N VAL A 26 8.89 -6.39 -7.09
CA VAL A 26 8.40 -5.74 -8.32
C VAL A 26 9.51 -4.90 -8.99
N GLY A 27 9.24 -4.36 -10.18
CA GLY A 27 10.14 -3.42 -10.86
C GLY A 27 10.15 -2.03 -10.19
N GLY A 28 11.19 -1.23 -10.44
CA GLY A 28 11.32 0.12 -9.88
C GLY A 28 10.20 1.06 -10.32
N LEU A 29 9.76 0.96 -11.58
CA LEU A 29 8.65 1.74 -12.11
C LEU A 29 7.30 1.40 -11.43
N ASP A 30 7.09 0.15 -11.01
CA ASP A 30 5.89 -0.22 -10.25
C ASP A 30 5.88 0.41 -8.86
N VAL A 31 7.02 0.40 -8.17
CA VAL A 31 7.19 1.12 -6.90
C VAL A 31 6.96 2.62 -7.09
N ALA A 32 7.56 3.22 -8.13
CA ALA A 32 7.42 4.64 -8.41
C ALA A 32 5.95 5.03 -8.73
N ALA A 33 5.24 4.20 -9.49
CA ALA A 33 3.82 4.41 -9.78
C ALA A 33 2.96 4.33 -8.51
N ALA A 34 3.23 3.37 -7.63
CA ALA A 34 2.53 3.25 -6.35
C ALA A 34 2.82 4.45 -5.42
N LEU A 35 4.07 4.92 -5.36
CA LEU A 35 4.45 6.14 -4.63
C LEU A 35 3.77 7.39 -5.20
N ALA A 36 3.48 7.40 -6.50
CA ALA A 36 2.70 8.45 -7.16
C ALA A 36 1.18 8.30 -6.99
N GLY A 37 0.71 7.33 -6.19
CA GLY A 37 -0.71 7.12 -5.90
C GLY A 37 -1.46 6.25 -6.93
N HIS A 38 -0.77 5.63 -7.88
CA HIS A 38 -1.40 4.70 -8.81
C HIS A 38 -1.55 3.31 -8.19
N PRO A 39 -2.66 2.59 -8.44
CA PRO A 39 -2.83 1.24 -7.93
C PRO A 39 -1.73 0.29 -8.44
N PHE A 40 -1.23 -0.56 -7.54
CA PHE A 40 -0.48 -1.74 -7.94
C PHE A 40 -1.46 -2.86 -8.29
N TYR A 41 -1.21 -3.54 -9.40
CA TYR A 41 -2.09 -4.59 -9.90
C TYR A 41 -1.36 -5.92 -9.90
N LEU A 42 -2.03 -6.93 -9.37
CA LEU A 42 -1.54 -8.30 -9.28
C LEU A 42 -2.61 -9.24 -9.84
N LYS A 43 -2.19 -10.18 -10.69
CA LYS A 43 -3.06 -11.30 -11.06
C LYS A 43 -3.22 -12.19 -9.83
N MET A 44 -4.45 -12.49 -9.43
CA MET A 44 -4.73 -13.31 -8.25
C MET A 44 -3.94 -14.63 -8.33
N PRO A 45 -2.96 -14.85 -7.43
CA PRO A 45 -2.17 -16.07 -7.43
C PRO A 45 -2.96 -17.22 -6.82
N LYS A 46 -2.58 -18.45 -7.17
CA LYS A 46 -3.00 -19.63 -6.41
C LYS A 46 -2.35 -19.62 -5.03
N ILE A 47 -3.01 -20.19 -4.04
CA ILE A 47 -2.53 -20.28 -2.66
C ILE A 47 -2.19 -21.74 -2.36
N THR A 48 -0.91 -22.02 -2.12
CA THR A 48 -0.45 -23.34 -1.68
C THR A 48 -0.13 -23.28 -0.20
N GLY A 49 -0.80 -24.11 0.60
CA GLY A 49 -0.52 -24.27 2.01
C GLY A 49 0.69 -25.18 2.23
N ILE A 50 1.70 -24.71 2.96
CA ILE A 50 2.84 -25.53 3.37
C ILE A 50 2.69 -25.88 4.85
N ARG A 51 2.27 -27.11 5.13
CA ARG A 51 2.07 -27.60 6.49
C ARG A 51 3.37 -28.12 7.07
N LEU A 52 3.88 -27.45 8.11
CA LEU A 52 5.08 -27.83 8.84
C LEU A 52 4.70 -28.59 10.12
N THR A 53 5.26 -29.77 10.32
CA THR A 53 5.13 -30.60 11.53
C THR A 53 6.50 -30.87 12.16
N GLY A 54 6.52 -31.37 13.39
CA GLY A 54 7.77 -31.68 14.09
C GLY A 54 8.65 -30.45 14.37
N LYS A 55 9.94 -30.69 14.57
CA LYS A 55 10.96 -29.65 14.86
C LYS A 55 12.27 -29.98 14.15
N LEU A 56 12.96 -28.94 13.65
CA LEU A 56 14.32 -29.07 13.11
C LEU A 56 15.27 -29.68 14.15
N ARG A 57 16.03 -30.70 13.74
CA ARG A 57 17.07 -31.32 14.55
C ARG A 57 18.31 -30.43 14.64
N ASP A 58 19.15 -30.71 15.63
CA ASP A 58 20.45 -30.07 15.78
C ASP A 58 21.24 -30.07 14.46
N TRP A 59 21.88 -28.94 14.17
CA TRP A 59 22.64 -28.66 12.94
C TRP A 59 21.82 -28.61 11.64
N VAL A 60 20.52 -28.85 11.69
CA VAL A 60 19.57 -28.58 10.59
C VAL A 60 18.97 -27.20 10.79
N SER A 61 18.82 -26.43 9.71
CA SER A 61 18.41 -25.02 9.76
C SER A 61 17.21 -24.74 8.86
N ALA A 62 16.62 -23.56 9.02
CA ALA A 62 15.55 -23.08 8.15
C ALA A 62 15.98 -22.99 6.66
N LYS A 63 17.28 -22.88 6.40
CA LYS A 63 17.84 -22.95 5.04
C LYS A 63 17.56 -24.30 4.38
N ASP A 64 17.60 -25.38 5.15
CA ASP A 64 17.42 -26.73 4.64
C ASP A 64 15.95 -26.99 4.27
N VAL A 65 15.00 -26.32 4.93
CA VAL A 65 13.56 -26.37 4.57
C VAL A 65 13.31 -25.83 3.16
N ILE A 66 13.86 -24.65 2.84
CA ILE A 66 13.66 -24.04 1.53
C ILE A 66 14.52 -24.71 0.44
N LEU A 67 15.69 -25.25 0.78
CA LEU A 67 16.46 -26.10 -0.13
C LEU A 67 15.73 -27.41 -0.45
N TYR A 68 15.07 -28.03 0.53
CA TYR A 68 14.21 -29.18 0.31
C TYR A 68 13.07 -28.85 -0.67
N LEU A 69 12.35 -27.75 -0.44
CA LEU A 69 11.30 -27.30 -1.36
C LEU A 69 11.84 -27.01 -2.77
N LEU A 70 13.03 -26.40 -2.90
CA LEU A 70 13.69 -26.19 -4.20
C LEU A 70 14.04 -27.50 -4.90
N LYS A 71 14.46 -28.52 -4.15
CA LYS A 71 14.73 -29.86 -4.70
C LYS A 71 13.47 -30.48 -5.29
N GLU A 72 12.36 -30.44 -4.54
CA GLU A 72 11.11 -31.12 -4.90
C GLU A 72 10.34 -30.37 -5.99
N LEU A 73 10.33 -29.04 -5.93
CA LEU A 73 9.48 -28.20 -6.78
C LEU A 73 10.23 -27.51 -7.92
N THR A 74 11.58 -27.50 -7.88
CA THR A 74 12.46 -26.80 -8.83
C THR A 74 12.25 -25.28 -8.86
N VAL A 75 13.06 -24.55 -9.62
CA VAL A 75 12.88 -23.09 -9.82
C VAL A 75 11.56 -22.69 -10.51
N LYS A 76 10.78 -23.65 -11.01
CA LYS A 76 9.51 -23.42 -11.72
C LYS A 76 8.26 -23.67 -10.84
N GLY A 77 8.39 -24.34 -9.70
CA GLY A 77 7.24 -24.87 -8.96
C GLY A 77 6.33 -23.83 -8.29
N GLY A 78 6.83 -22.61 -8.07
CA GLY A 78 6.10 -21.51 -7.44
C GLY A 78 5.52 -20.47 -8.41
N VAL A 79 5.69 -20.63 -9.73
CA VAL A 79 5.24 -19.62 -10.70
C VAL A 79 3.72 -19.42 -10.63
N GLY A 80 3.29 -18.19 -10.35
CA GLY A 80 1.87 -17.83 -10.22
C GLY A 80 1.22 -18.27 -8.90
N LYS A 81 2.02 -18.71 -7.92
CA LYS A 81 1.57 -19.13 -6.60
C LYS A 81 2.06 -18.19 -5.49
N VAL A 82 1.37 -18.25 -4.35
CA VAL A 82 1.81 -17.77 -3.04
C VAL A 82 1.87 -18.97 -2.11
N PHE A 83 2.94 -19.05 -1.31
CA PHE A 83 3.03 -20.08 -0.28
C PHE A 83 2.66 -19.49 1.07
N GLU A 84 1.70 -20.12 1.73
CA GLU A 84 1.31 -19.80 3.11
C GLU A 84 1.74 -20.95 4.02
N TYR A 85 2.62 -20.65 4.97
CA TYR A 85 3.15 -21.67 5.88
C TYR A 85 2.26 -21.79 7.11
N PHE A 86 1.91 -23.02 7.52
CA PHE A 86 1.07 -23.28 8.68
C PHE A 86 1.45 -24.59 9.38
N GLY A 87 0.75 -24.96 10.45
CA GLY A 87 1.01 -26.19 11.22
C GLY A 87 1.83 -25.96 12.50
N GLU A 88 1.97 -27.00 13.30
CA GLU A 88 2.62 -26.94 14.62
C GLU A 88 4.11 -26.61 14.55
N GLY A 89 4.79 -27.05 13.49
CA GLY A 89 6.22 -26.83 13.28
C GLY A 89 6.58 -25.35 13.13
N VAL A 90 5.64 -24.51 12.70
CA VAL A 90 5.83 -23.04 12.59
C VAL A 90 6.24 -22.42 13.92
N LYS A 91 5.68 -22.89 15.05
CA LYS A 91 5.97 -22.38 16.39
C LYS A 91 7.42 -22.65 16.83
N THR A 92 8.10 -23.57 16.15
CA THR A 92 9.49 -23.94 16.45
C THR A 92 10.53 -23.06 15.74
N LEU A 93 10.09 -22.23 14.78
CA LEU A 93 10.94 -21.37 13.96
C LEU A 93 10.86 -19.92 14.42
N THR A 94 12.01 -19.29 14.66
CA THR A 94 12.12 -17.86 14.94
C THR A 94 11.73 -17.01 13.73
N VAL A 95 11.37 -15.73 13.93
CA VAL A 95 11.06 -14.83 12.80
C VAL A 95 12.20 -14.74 11.77
N PRO A 96 13.48 -14.61 12.14
CA PRO A 96 14.57 -14.66 11.16
C PRO A 96 14.66 -15.98 10.40
N GLU A 97 14.40 -17.13 11.03
CA GLU A 97 14.35 -18.43 10.36
C GLU A 97 13.19 -18.52 9.36
N ARG A 98 12.00 -18.02 9.73
CA ARG A 98 10.86 -17.88 8.80
C ARG A 98 11.23 -16.99 7.61
N ALA A 99 11.94 -15.88 7.87
CA ALA A 99 12.39 -14.96 6.85
C ALA A 99 13.41 -15.58 5.88
N VAL A 100 14.27 -16.52 6.32
CA VAL A 100 15.15 -17.30 5.42
C VAL A 100 14.32 -18.06 4.39
N ILE A 101 13.27 -18.74 4.87
CA ILE A 101 12.38 -19.56 4.04
C ILE A 101 11.61 -18.66 3.06
N THR A 102 11.01 -17.56 3.54
CA THR A 102 10.24 -16.69 2.65
C THR A 102 11.10 -15.90 1.67
N ASN A 103 12.33 -15.52 2.06
CA ASN A 103 13.33 -14.90 1.19
C ASN A 103 13.59 -15.79 -0.02
N MET A 104 14.02 -17.03 0.21
CA MET A 104 14.38 -17.97 -0.86
C MET A 104 13.17 -18.57 -1.59
N GLY A 105 11.95 -18.30 -1.13
CA GLY A 105 10.74 -18.53 -1.93
C GLY A 105 10.78 -17.82 -3.29
N ALA A 106 11.56 -16.74 -3.42
CA ALA A 106 11.80 -16.07 -4.70
C ALA A 106 12.46 -16.99 -5.74
N GLU A 107 13.33 -17.92 -5.31
CA GLU A 107 14.01 -18.87 -6.20
C GLU A 107 13.09 -19.97 -6.73
N LEU A 108 11.97 -20.25 -6.05
CA LEU A 108 10.88 -21.09 -6.56
C LEU A 108 10.02 -20.38 -7.62
N GLY A 109 10.25 -19.09 -7.86
CA GLY A 109 9.41 -18.26 -8.74
C GLY A 109 8.11 -17.77 -8.11
N LEU A 110 7.99 -17.84 -6.77
CA LEU A 110 6.80 -17.40 -6.04
C LEU A 110 6.52 -15.92 -6.25
N THR A 111 5.24 -15.56 -6.20
CA THR A 111 4.82 -14.16 -6.10
C THR A 111 5.28 -13.57 -4.78
N THR A 112 5.03 -14.30 -3.70
CA THR A 112 5.55 -14.08 -2.35
C THR A 112 5.29 -15.35 -1.51
N SER A 113 5.73 -15.34 -0.27
CA SER A 113 5.32 -16.35 0.71
C SER A 113 5.27 -15.72 2.10
N ILE A 114 4.46 -16.31 2.98
CA ILE A 114 4.07 -15.69 4.24
C ILE A 114 3.92 -16.72 5.35
N PHE A 115 4.38 -16.36 6.55
CA PHE A 115 4.10 -17.08 7.79
C PHE A 115 3.02 -16.34 8.59
N PRO A 116 2.26 -17.04 9.46
CA PRO A 116 1.35 -16.41 10.40
C PRO A 116 2.08 -15.47 11.36
N SER A 117 1.32 -14.56 11.95
CA SER A 117 1.78 -13.73 13.05
C SER A 117 1.26 -14.32 14.35
N ASP A 118 2.13 -15.05 15.05
CA ASP A 118 1.84 -15.77 16.30
C ASP A 118 2.65 -15.17 17.47
N GLU A 119 2.69 -15.87 18.60
CA GLU A 119 3.44 -15.46 19.79
C GLU A 119 4.95 -15.31 19.51
N VAL A 120 5.52 -16.11 18.60
CA VAL A 120 6.94 -15.95 18.21
C VAL A 120 7.15 -14.61 17.49
N THR A 121 6.22 -14.22 16.62
CA THR A 121 6.23 -12.90 15.99
C THR A 121 6.06 -11.77 17.02
N ARG A 122 5.22 -11.96 18.03
CA ARG A 122 5.05 -11.01 19.14
C ARG A 122 6.35 -10.81 19.92
N GLN A 123 7.00 -11.90 20.33
CA GLN A 123 8.27 -11.83 21.08
C GLN A 123 9.37 -11.18 20.26
N PHE A 124 9.45 -11.48 18.96
CA PHE A 124 10.39 -10.80 18.07
C PHE A 124 10.13 -9.28 18.00
N LEU A 125 8.88 -8.87 17.81
CA LEU A 125 8.53 -7.44 17.78
C LEU A 125 8.78 -6.76 19.13
N LYS A 126 8.54 -7.46 20.25
CA LYS A 126 8.86 -6.98 21.59
C LYS A 126 10.36 -6.74 21.76
N SER A 127 11.20 -7.68 21.34
CA SER A 127 12.66 -7.51 21.37
C SER A 127 13.16 -6.34 20.52
N GLN A 128 12.36 -5.90 19.54
CA GLN A 128 12.62 -4.75 18.67
C GLN A 128 11.90 -3.48 19.12
N LYS A 129 11.38 -3.43 20.37
CA LYS A 129 10.63 -2.30 20.95
C LYS A 129 9.38 -1.90 20.18
N ARG A 130 8.73 -2.89 19.55
CA ARG A 130 7.59 -2.73 18.63
C ARG A 130 6.42 -3.67 18.94
N GLU A 131 6.27 -4.12 20.18
CA GLU A 131 5.17 -5.02 20.58
C GLU A 131 3.79 -4.45 20.23
N HIS A 132 3.62 -3.12 20.31
CA HIS A 132 2.38 -2.41 19.95
C HIS A 132 1.98 -2.55 18.46
N GLU A 133 2.91 -2.94 17.58
CA GLU A 133 2.59 -3.21 16.17
C GLU A 133 2.21 -4.68 15.90
N TRP A 134 2.22 -5.53 16.93
CA TRP A 134 1.86 -6.93 16.77
C TRP A 134 0.35 -7.08 16.58
N LYS A 135 -0.02 -7.95 15.65
CA LYS A 135 -1.38 -8.40 15.42
C LYS A 135 -1.34 -9.89 15.17
N GLU A 136 -2.25 -10.65 15.78
CA GLU A 136 -2.36 -12.07 15.51
C GLU A 136 -2.92 -12.29 14.10
N LEU A 137 -2.30 -13.19 13.34
CA LEU A 137 -2.77 -13.65 12.03
C LEU A 137 -2.64 -15.16 11.98
N LYS A 138 -3.74 -15.83 11.67
CA LYS A 138 -3.83 -17.29 11.55
C LYS A 138 -4.51 -17.63 10.23
N PRO A 139 -4.19 -18.79 9.63
CA PRO A 139 -5.03 -19.38 8.61
C PRO A 139 -6.44 -19.63 9.14
N ASP A 140 -7.44 -19.57 8.27
CA ASP A 140 -8.82 -19.89 8.61
C ASP A 140 -8.96 -21.39 8.99
N GLU A 141 -9.95 -21.72 9.83
CA GLU A 141 -10.15 -23.10 10.30
C GLU A 141 -10.49 -24.06 9.16
N ASN A 142 -11.17 -23.58 8.12
CA ASN A 142 -11.51 -24.31 6.90
C ASN A 142 -10.43 -24.20 5.81
N TYR A 143 -9.16 -24.01 6.17
CA TYR A 143 -8.04 -23.86 5.23
C TYR A 143 -7.99 -24.93 4.11
N LYS A 144 -8.50 -26.14 4.37
CA LYS A 144 -8.58 -27.23 3.37
C LYS A 144 -9.47 -26.90 2.18
N ASP A 145 -10.49 -26.07 2.38
CA ASP A 145 -11.42 -25.63 1.34
C ASP A 145 -10.92 -24.35 0.63
N ILE A 146 -9.87 -23.72 1.15
CA ILE A 146 -9.33 -22.44 0.67
C ILE A 146 -8.06 -22.63 -0.15
N TYR A 147 -7.15 -23.49 0.31
CA TYR A 147 -5.89 -23.72 -0.38
C TYR A 147 -6.08 -24.53 -1.66
N ASP A 148 -5.50 -24.06 -2.77
CA ASP A 148 -5.50 -24.77 -4.05
C ASP A 148 -4.72 -26.09 -3.98
N GLU A 149 -3.74 -26.16 -3.07
CA GLU A 149 -2.82 -27.29 -2.90
C GLU A 149 -2.25 -27.26 -1.48
N ILE A 150 -1.99 -28.44 -0.89
CA ILE A 150 -1.30 -28.56 0.40
C ILE A 150 -0.07 -29.46 0.24
N ILE A 151 1.07 -28.99 0.74
CA ILE A 151 2.32 -29.75 0.82
C ILE A 151 2.68 -29.91 2.30
N GLU A 152 2.97 -31.13 2.72
CA GLU A 152 3.35 -31.44 4.11
C GLU A 152 4.85 -31.67 4.22
N ILE A 153 5.47 -31.13 5.28
CA ILE A 153 6.90 -31.30 5.58
C ILE A 153 7.06 -31.57 7.07
N ASP A 154 7.64 -32.72 7.39
CA ASP A 154 8.13 -33.01 8.74
C ASP A 154 9.55 -32.44 8.91
N LEU A 155 9.68 -31.41 9.75
CA LEU A 155 10.95 -30.76 10.03
C LEU A 155 11.96 -31.70 10.70
N SER A 156 11.51 -32.76 11.37
CA SER A 156 12.37 -33.71 12.07
C SER A 156 13.05 -34.72 11.14
N GLU A 157 12.52 -34.92 9.92
CA GLU A 157 13.11 -35.81 8.92
C GLU A 157 14.20 -35.13 8.09
N LEU A 158 14.21 -33.79 8.06
CA LEU A 158 15.21 -33.01 7.32
C LEU A 158 16.63 -33.24 7.87
N GLU A 159 17.60 -33.12 6.98
CA GLU A 159 19.03 -33.15 7.29
C GLU A 159 19.76 -32.03 6.54
N PRO A 160 21.03 -31.71 6.88
CA PRO A 160 21.74 -30.61 6.23
C PRO A 160 21.85 -30.80 4.71
N MET A 161 21.53 -29.76 3.94
CA MET A 161 21.51 -29.77 2.49
C MET A 161 22.38 -28.64 1.89
N ILE A 162 22.65 -28.75 0.58
CA ILE A 162 23.44 -27.79 -0.18
C ILE A 162 22.95 -27.72 -1.63
N ALA A 163 22.76 -26.51 -2.16
CA ALA A 163 22.57 -26.31 -3.59
C ALA A 163 23.93 -26.26 -4.30
N CYS A 164 24.17 -27.21 -5.19
CA CYS A 164 25.36 -27.26 -6.03
C CYS A 164 25.26 -26.28 -7.20
N PRO A 165 26.39 -25.83 -7.78
CA PRO A 165 26.38 -24.98 -8.95
C PRO A 165 25.70 -25.66 -10.15
N SER A 166 25.12 -24.95 -11.10
CA SER A 166 24.93 -23.48 -11.12
C SER A 166 23.45 -23.11 -11.07
N SER A 167 22.68 -23.80 -10.23
CA SER A 167 21.26 -23.55 -10.02
C SER A 167 20.86 -23.75 -8.54
N PRO A 168 19.96 -22.91 -7.99
CA PRO A 168 19.54 -23.04 -6.59
C PRO A 168 18.71 -24.30 -6.32
N ASP A 169 18.14 -24.93 -7.36
CA ASP A 169 17.39 -26.19 -7.26
C ASP A 169 18.24 -27.46 -7.45
N ASN A 170 19.55 -27.34 -7.75
CA ASN A 170 20.47 -28.48 -7.80
C ASN A 170 20.88 -28.91 -6.38
N VAL A 171 19.90 -29.32 -5.57
CA VAL A 171 20.05 -29.56 -4.14
C VAL A 171 20.42 -31.00 -3.85
N LYS A 172 21.43 -31.19 -3.00
CA LYS A 172 21.91 -32.48 -2.51
C LYS A 172 22.00 -32.47 -0.98
N LYS A 173 21.97 -33.66 -0.37
CA LYS A 173 22.32 -33.80 1.04
C LYS A 173 23.82 -33.55 1.21
N ILE A 174 24.23 -32.99 2.34
CA ILE A 174 25.65 -32.72 2.58
C ILE A 174 26.49 -34.00 2.52
N SER A 175 25.96 -35.12 3.02
CA SER A 175 26.61 -36.44 2.99
C SER A 175 26.98 -36.94 1.59
N GLU A 176 26.32 -36.44 0.54
CA GLU A 176 26.58 -36.83 -0.85
C GLU A 176 27.75 -36.07 -1.50
N VAL A 177 28.13 -34.91 -0.95
CA VAL A 177 29.14 -34.01 -1.55
C VAL A 177 30.26 -33.62 -0.60
N GLU A 178 30.23 -34.16 0.61
CA GLU A 178 31.24 -33.95 1.64
C GLU A 178 32.64 -34.33 1.13
N GLY A 179 33.66 -33.59 1.57
CA GLY A 179 35.06 -33.86 1.24
C GLY A 179 35.61 -33.05 0.07
N ARG A 180 34.75 -32.40 -0.72
CA ARG A 180 35.19 -31.49 -1.79
C ARG A 180 35.91 -30.28 -1.21
N GLU A 181 37.13 -29.99 -1.67
CA GLU A 181 37.89 -28.82 -1.24
C GLU A 181 37.15 -27.51 -1.53
N VAL A 182 37.24 -26.56 -0.58
CA VAL A 182 36.64 -25.23 -0.66
C VAL A 182 37.75 -24.19 -0.51
N LYS A 183 37.76 -23.15 -1.36
CA LYS A 183 38.76 -22.08 -1.28
C LYS A 183 38.21 -20.76 -0.74
N GLN A 184 36.89 -20.58 -0.77
CA GLN A 184 36.26 -19.36 -0.26
C GLN A 184 34.89 -19.65 0.34
N VAL A 185 34.65 -19.07 1.51
CA VAL A 185 33.39 -19.15 2.25
C VAL A 185 32.91 -17.73 2.53
N ILE A 186 31.64 -17.45 2.25
CA ILE A 186 31.03 -16.17 2.62
C ILE A 186 29.73 -16.43 3.36
N ILE A 187 29.65 -15.89 4.57
CA ILE A 187 28.51 -16.04 5.47
C ILE A 187 27.83 -14.67 5.63
N GLY A 188 26.51 -14.66 5.64
CA GLY A 188 25.68 -13.48 5.82
C GLY A 188 24.79 -13.15 4.60
N SER A 189 24.77 -11.86 4.22
CA SER A 189 23.76 -11.23 3.35
C SER A 189 22.35 -11.30 3.95
N CYS A 190 21.36 -10.71 3.28
CA CYS A 190 19.97 -10.65 3.76
C CYS A 190 19.33 -12.01 4.10
N THR A 191 19.81 -13.12 3.53
CA THR A 191 19.19 -14.44 3.72
C THR A 191 19.57 -15.07 5.06
N ASN A 192 20.85 -15.12 5.45
CA ASN A 192 21.33 -15.84 6.64
C ASN A 192 22.37 -15.03 7.41
N SER A 193 21.95 -13.89 7.97
CA SER A 193 22.81 -13.00 8.76
C SER A 193 22.13 -12.52 10.05
N SER A 194 21.20 -13.30 10.60
CA SER A 194 20.58 -12.97 11.88
C SER A 194 21.60 -13.09 13.02
N TYR A 195 21.24 -12.58 14.20
CA TYR A 195 22.05 -12.78 15.40
C TYR A 195 22.32 -14.27 15.66
N LYS A 196 21.30 -15.12 15.58
CA LYS A 196 21.43 -16.57 15.79
C LYS A 196 22.39 -17.20 14.78
N ASP A 197 22.27 -16.84 13.50
CA ASP A 197 23.15 -17.36 12.43
C ASP A 197 24.63 -17.06 12.74
N LEU A 198 24.94 -15.80 13.08
CA LEU A 198 26.32 -15.37 13.31
C LEU A 198 26.84 -15.79 14.69
N ALA A 199 25.97 -15.99 15.69
CA ALA A 199 26.34 -16.55 16.98
C ALA A 199 26.79 -18.02 16.86
N ILE A 200 26.10 -18.83 16.03
CA ILE A 200 26.53 -20.20 15.71
C ILE A 200 27.92 -20.18 15.08
N VAL A 201 28.14 -19.28 14.11
CA VAL A 201 29.44 -19.12 13.44
C VAL A 201 30.52 -18.72 14.44
N ALA A 202 30.22 -17.78 15.34
CA ALA A 202 31.15 -17.37 16.39
C ALA A 202 31.50 -18.53 17.33
N ASP A 203 30.55 -19.40 17.69
CA ASP A 203 30.85 -20.58 18.54
C ASP A 203 31.74 -21.61 17.83
N VAL A 204 31.49 -21.87 16.54
CA VAL A 204 32.36 -22.77 15.75
C VAL A 204 33.78 -22.22 15.65
N LEU A 205 33.93 -20.91 15.46
CA LEU A 205 35.22 -20.21 15.36
C LEU A 205 35.89 -19.95 16.72
N LYS A 206 35.14 -20.00 17.83
CA LYS A 206 35.70 -19.89 19.18
C LYS A 206 36.69 -21.02 19.47
N LYS A 207 36.38 -22.22 18.96
CA LYS A 207 37.16 -23.44 19.23
C LYS A 207 38.20 -23.73 18.14
N ASN A 208 38.14 -23.05 16.99
CA ASN A 208 38.87 -23.42 15.78
C ASN A 208 39.33 -22.19 14.99
N LYS A 209 40.40 -22.33 14.21
CA LYS A 209 40.80 -21.31 13.23
C LYS A 209 40.34 -21.71 11.84
N VAL A 210 40.15 -20.72 10.96
CA VAL A 210 39.90 -20.97 9.53
C VAL A 210 41.07 -21.77 8.95
N SER A 211 40.74 -22.80 8.16
CA SER A 211 41.73 -23.67 7.51
C SER A 211 42.66 -22.86 6.61
N GLU A 212 43.94 -23.27 6.55
CA GLU A 212 44.90 -22.66 5.66
C GLU A 212 44.43 -22.77 4.19
N GLY A 213 44.57 -21.68 3.43
CA GLY A 213 44.12 -21.60 2.03
C GLY A 213 42.62 -21.35 1.83
N VAL A 214 41.83 -21.20 2.91
CA VAL A 214 40.42 -20.79 2.82
C VAL A 214 40.26 -19.31 3.15
N GLU A 215 39.61 -18.57 2.25
CA GLU A 215 39.18 -17.20 2.51
C GLU A 215 37.76 -17.20 3.12
N LEU A 216 37.62 -16.81 4.39
CA LEU A 216 36.33 -16.60 5.04
C LEU A 216 35.97 -15.11 5.06
N ASN A 217 34.80 -14.75 4.54
CA ASN A 217 34.22 -13.41 4.69
C ASN A 217 32.90 -13.45 5.48
N ILE A 218 32.65 -12.43 6.28
CA ILE A 218 31.38 -12.20 6.97
C ILE A 218 30.76 -10.92 6.41
N ASN A 219 29.55 -11.05 5.83
CA ASN A 219 28.75 -9.96 5.26
C ASN A 219 27.51 -9.74 6.11
N PRO A 220 27.53 -8.86 7.12
CA PRO A 220 26.39 -8.68 8.02
C PRO A 220 25.16 -8.13 7.29
N GLY A 221 23.96 -8.49 7.74
CA GLY A 221 22.72 -7.95 7.18
C GLY A 221 22.35 -6.56 7.73
N SER A 222 22.82 -6.23 8.93
CA SER A 222 22.61 -4.94 9.55
C SER A 222 23.72 -4.62 10.56
N LYS A 223 23.87 -3.33 10.88
CA LYS A 223 24.76 -2.87 11.96
C LYS A 223 24.30 -3.37 13.34
N GLN A 224 22.98 -3.36 13.56
CA GLN A 224 22.35 -3.84 14.80
C GLN A 224 22.82 -5.25 15.19
N VAL A 225 22.90 -6.18 14.23
CA VAL A 225 23.35 -7.56 14.52
C VAL A 225 24.80 -7.59 14.99
N ILE A 226 25.68 -6.80 14.38
CA ILE A 226 27.10 -6.73 14.74
C ILE A 226 27.28 -6.10 16.12
N GLU A 227 26.64 -4.95 16.37
CA GLU A 227 26.66 -4.27 17.67
C GLU A 227 26.15 -5.20 18.79
N THR A 228 25.13 -6.01 18.49
CA THR A 228 24.61 -7.00 19.44
C THR A 228 25.63 -8.11 19.72
N LEU A 229 26.28 -8.67 18.70
CA LEU A 229 27.33 -9.69 18.89
C LEU A 229 28.56 -9.15 19.64
N GLU A 230 28.89 -7.87 19.45
CA GLU A 230 29.95 -7.19 20.18
C GLU A 230 29.61 -7.06 21.67
N ARG A 231 28.40 -6.60 21.98
CA ARG A 231 27.90 -6.47 23.36
C ARG A 231 27.86 -7.80 24.11
N GLU A 232 27.47 -8.87 23.42
CA GLU A 232 27.44 -10.25 23.96
C GLU A 232 28.84 -10.91 23.99
N GLY A 233 29.89 -10.21 23.51
CA GLY A 233 31.26 -10.71 23.52
C GLY A 233 31.52 -11.91 22.60
N LEU A 234 30.65 -12.12 21.61
CA LEU A 234 30.75 -13.19 20.61
C LEU A 234 31.56 -12.74 19.38
N PHE A 235 31.48 -11.46 19.02
CA PHE A 235 32.11 -10.93 17.81
C PHE A 235 33.64 -11.12 17.78
N ARG A 236 34.30 -11.11 18.94
CA ARG A 236 35.75 -11.35 19.05
C ARG A 236 36.18 -12.67 18.41
N TYR A 237 35.38 -13.74 18.53
CA TYR A 237 35.75 -15.05 17.98
C TYR A 237 35.76 -15.04 16.46
N ILE A 238 34.89 -14.25 15.84
CA ILE A 238 34.91 -14.02 14.40
C ILE A 238 36.17 -13.22 14.03
N LYS A 239 36.46 -12.13 14.76
CA LYS A 239 37.63 -11.28 14.52
C LYS A 239 38.95 -12.04 14.64
N ASP A 240 39.08 -12.90 15.63
CA ASP A 240 40.31 -13.64 15.94
C ASP A 240 40.52 -14.86 15.01
N SER A 241 39.51 -15.24 14.23
CA SER A 241 39.53 -16.41 13.34
C SER A 241 40.25 -16.21 12.01
N LYS A 242 40.74 -14.99 11.72
CA LYS A 242 41.20 -14.51 10.39
C LYS A 242 40.09 -14.28 9.36
N ALA A 243 38.82 -14.30 9.76
CA ALA A 243 37.72 -13.91 8.88
C ALA A 243 37.83 -12.43 8.48
N ARG A 244 37.54 -12.13 7.20
CA ARG A 244 37.37 -10.76 6.72
C ARG A 244 35.95 -10.28 7.03
N ILE A 245 35.83 -9.34 7.95
CA ILE A 245 34.56 -8.71 8.28
C ILE A 245 34.32 -7.55 7.29
N CYS A 246 33.14 -7.54 6.67
CA CYS A 246 32.75 -6.50 5.72
C CYS A 246 31.64 -5.60 6.30
N ASP A 247 31.42 -4.44 5.69
CA ASP A 247 30.28 -3.59 6.01
C ASP A 247 28.95 -4.31 5.74
N ALA A 248 27.90 -3.89 6.45
CA ALA A 248 26.57 -4.43 6.24
C ALA A 248 26.07 -4.13 4.81
N GLY A 249 25.82 -5.16 4.01
CA GLY A 249 25.44 -5.01 2.61
C GLY A 249 25.46 -6.29 1.78
N CYS A 250 25.03 -6.17 0.51
CA CYS A 250 24.90 -7.31 -0.40
C CYS A 250 26.27 -7.87 -0.85
N LEU A 251 27.21 -6.99 -1.20
CA LEU A 251 28.60 -7.34 -1.55
C LEU A 251 28.71 -8.54 -2.52
N GLY A 252 29.40 -9.61 -2.13
CA GLY A 252 29.59 -10.82 -2.92
C GLY A 252 28.31 -11.53 -3.36
N CYS A 253 27.16 -11.29 -2.70
CA CYS A 253 25.87 -11.84 -3.11
C CYS A 253 25.43 -11.35 -4.51
N ILE A 254 25.85 -10.14 -4.88
CA ILE A 254 25.59 -9.52 -6.19
C ILE A 254 26.87 -9.38 -7.02
N GLY A 255 27.95 -10.08 -6.64
CA GLY A 255 29.22 -10.07 -7.37
C GLY A 255 30.07 -8.80 -7.17
N MET A 256 29.94 -8.10 -6.04
CA MET A 256 30.75 -6.92 -5.72
C MET A 256 31.94 -7.28 -4.82
N GLY A 257 33.17 -7.22 -5.37
CA GLY A 257 34.44 -7.22 -4.65
C GLY A 257 34.95 -8.58 -4.13
N GLN A 258 34.07 -9.55 -3.87
CA GLN A 258 34.41 -10.87 -3.29
C GLN A 258 34.35 -11.99 -4.34
N SER A 259 35.08 -11.80 -5.43
CA SER A 259 35.14 -12.77 -6.54
C SER A 259 36.04 -13.97 -6.21
N PRO A 260 35.65 -15.19 -6.57
CA PRO A 260 36.42 -16.41 -6.27
C PRO A 260 37.49 -16.70 -7.33
N LEU A 261 38.40 -17.64 -6.99
CA LEU A 261 39.29 -18.23 -7.98
C LEU A 261 38.47 -19.07 -9.01
N PRO A 262 38.78 -18.97 -10.32
CA PRO A 262 38.14 -19.79 -11.35
C PRO A 262 38.19 -21.28 -11.04
N ASN A 263 37.11 -22.02 -11.30
CA ASN A 263 37.01 -23.47 -11.12
C ASN A 263 37.24 -23.98 -9.68
N THR A 264 37.10 -23.10 -8.67
CA THR A 264 37.19 -23.49 -7.26
C THR A 264 35.82 -23.51 -6.60
N ALA A 265 35.56 -24.51 -5.76
CA ALA A 265 34.32 -24.57 -5.01
C ALA A 265 34.28 -23.47 -3.94
N THR A 266 33.15 -22.78 -3.87
CA THR A 266 32.88 -21.80 -2.82
C THR A 266 31.57 -22.10 -2.12
N LEU A 267 31.48 -21.70 -0.86
CA LEU A 267 30.24 -21.79 -0.08
C LEU A 267 29.72 -20.40 0.22
N ARG A 268 28.41 -20.23 0.06
CA ARG A 268 27.70 -18.98 0.30
C ARG A 268 26.44 -19.28 1.10
N THR A 269 26.16 -18.48 2.12
CA THR A 269 24.88 -18.57 2.84
C THR A 269 23.80 -17.69 2.20
N PHE A 270 23.96 -17.40 0.90
CA PHE A 270 23.08 -16.56 0.10
C PHE A 270 21.97 -17.39 -0.54
N ASN A 271 21.27 -16.81 -1.50
CA ASN A 271 20.09 -17.38 -2.15
C ASN A 271 20.29 -17.75 -3.63
N ARG A 272 21.35 -17.29 -4.30
CA ARG A 272 21.58 -17.55 -5.74
C ARG A 272 23.01 -17.95 -6.06
N ASN A 273 23.14 -18.94 -6.94
CA ASN A 273 24.41 -19.47 -7.44
C ASN A 273 24.42 -19.71 -8.96
N PHE A 274 23.68 -18.90 -9.72
CA PHE A 274 23.78 -18.90 -11.18
C PHE A 274 25.22 -18.66 -11.63
N LYS A 275 25.58 -19.25 -12.78
CA LYS A 275 26.92 -19.14 -13.36
C LYS A 275 27.29 -17.67 -13.59
N GLY A 276 28.49 -17.27 -13.19
CA GLY A 276 28.98 -15.90 -13.34
C GLY A 276 28.50 -14.92 -12.27
N ARG A 277 27.60 -15.33 -11.37
CA ARG A 277 26.95 -14.42 -10.40
C ARG A 277 27.93 -13.74 -9.45
N SER A 278 29.05 -14.40 -9.13
CA SER A 278 30.10 -13.85 -8.27
C SER A 278 30.99 -12.80 -8.96
N GLY A 279 30.78 -12.54 -10.26
CA GLY A 279 31.67 -11.75 -11.11
C GLY A 279 32.78 -12.58 -11.77
N THR A 280 32.87 -13.89 -11.49
CA THR A 280 33.80 -14.83 -12.15
C THR A 280 33.01 -15.85 -12.96
N LYS A 281 33.31 -16.01 -14.25
CA LYS A 281 32.53 -16.82 -15.20
C LYS A 281 32.58 -18.32 -14.89
N GLU A 282 33.71 -18.79 -14.40
CA GLU A 282 33.98 -20.18 -14.01
C GLU A 282 33.71 -20.42 -12.51
N ASP A 283 32.77 -19.70 -11.92
CA ASP A 283 32.46 -19.83 -10.49
C ASP A 283 31.70 -21.13 -10.17
N LEU A 284 32.09 -21.76 -9.06
CA LEU A 284 31.45 -22.97 -8.53
C LEU A 284 30.85 -22.66 -7.15
N ASN A 285 29.88 -21.73 -7.15
CA ASN A 285 29.21 -21.29 -5.94
C ASN A 285 28.17 -22.31 -5.45
N HIS A 286 28.29 -22.75 -4.21
CA HIS A 286 27.29 -23.60 -3.56
C HIS A 286 26.54 -22.78 -2.50
N LEU A 287 25.25 -23.07 -2.32
CA LEU A 287 24.40 -22.42 -1.31
C LEU A 287 24.16 -23.37 -0.14
N CYS A 288 24.46 -22.93 1.08
CA CYS A 288 24.28 -23.75 2.28
C CYS A 288 23.90 -22.91 3.50
N SER A 289 23.66 -23.56 4.64
CA SER A 289 23.44 -22.87 5.91
C SER A 289 24.75 -22.29 6.50
N PRO A 290 24.66 -21.31 7.43
CA PRO A 290 25.82 -20.82 8.17
C PRO A 290 26.59 -21.90 8.91
N ALA A 291 25.89 -22.92 9.45
CA ALA A 291 26.53 -24.04 10.13
C ALA A 291 27.42 -24.85 9.18
N VAL A 292 26.90 -25.24 8.01
CA VAL A 292 27.68 -25.94 6.97
C VAL A 292 28.87 -25.08 6.52
N ALA A 293 28.64 -23.78 6.30
CA ALA A 293 29.67 -22.85 5.87
C ALA A 293 30.80 -22.72 6.90
N ALA A 294 30.47 -22.55 8.19
CA ALA A 294 31.44 -22.46 9.26
C ALA A 294 32.21 -23.78 9.46
N ALA A 295 31.52 -24.92 9.45
CA ALA A 295 32.14 -26.25 9.52
C ALA A 295 33.14 -26.45 8.38
N SER A 296 32.77 -26.04 7.17
CA SER A 296 33.62 -26.18 6.00
C SER A 296 34.81 -25.20 6.00
N ALA A 297 34.62 -23.98 6.53
CA ALA A 297 35.67 -22.98 6.63
C ALA A 297 36.83 -23.43 7.53
N ILE A 298 36.54 -24.12 8.63
CA ILE A 298 37.57 -24.62 9.55
C ILE A 298 38.24 -25.91 9.05
N ASN A 299 37.59 -26.65 8.14
CA ASN A 299 38.08 -27.94 7.62
C ASN A 299 38.69 -27.89 6.21
N GLY A 300 38.53 -26.78 5.47
CA GLY A 300 39.08 -26.63 4.11
C GLY A 300 38.29 -27.36 3.02
N LYS A 301 37.18 -28.02 3.38
CA LYS A 301 36.37 -28.84 2.49
C LYS A 301 34.91 -28.80 2.93
N ILE A 302 33.99 -29.10 2.01
CA ILE A 302 32.57 -29.25 2.35
C ILE A 302 32.45 -30.29 3.47
N THR A 303 31.89 -29.87 4.60
CA THR A 303 31.86 -30.66 5.84
C THR A 303 30.46 -30.66 6.43
N ASP A 304 30.01 -31.84 6.88
CA ASP A 304 28.75 -31.99 7.61
C ASP A 304 28.83 -31.32 9.00
N PRO A 305 27.98 -30.32 9.30
CA PRO A 305 28.04 -29.62 10.59
C PRO A 305 27.72 -30.53 11.78
N ARG A 306 27.04 -31.68 11.58
CA ARG A 306 26.79 -32.66 12.64
C ARG A 306 28.08 -33.26 13.21
N LYS A 307 29.20 -33.18 12.48
CA LYS A 307 30.52 -33.64 12.94
C LYS A 307 31.20 -32.67 13.90
N LEU A 308 30.64 -31.48 14.13
CA LEU A 308 31.15 -30.52 15.09
C LEU A 308 30.84 -30.91 16.55
N GLY A 309 30.01 -31.93 16.77
CA GLY A 309 29.61 -32.40 18.09
C GLY A 309 28.31 -31.74 18.55
N ASP A 310 28.25 -31.38 19.83
CA ASP A 310 27.04 -30.82 20.44
C ASP A 310 26.66 -29.46 19.83
N TYR A 311 25.36 -29.29 19.59
CA TYR A 311 24.83 -28.03 19.08
C TYR A 311 24.93 -26.92 20.15
N PRO A 312 25.37 -25.70 19.79
CA PRO A 312 25.57 -24.64 20.77
C PRO A 312 24.24 -24.13 21.35
N ASP A 313 24.20 -23.92 22.67
CA ASP A 313 23.09 -23.24 23.36
C ASP A 313 23.15 -21.73 23.11
N ILE A 314 22.53 -21.28 22.01
CA ILE A 314 22.45 -19.86 21.64
C ILE A 314 21.20 -19.22 22.23
N ARG A 315 21.39 -18.35 23.22
CA ARG A 315 20.30 -17.53 23.79
C ARG A 315 20.09 -16.28 22.94
N LEU A 316 18.84 -16.02 22.59
CA LEU A 316 18.45 -14.79 21.91
C LEU A 316 18.43 -13.62 22.91
N PRO A 317 18.90 -12.42 22.53
CA PRO A 317 18.78 -11.22 23.35
C PRO A 317 17.32 -10.89 23.64
N GLU A 318 17.03 -10.46 24.88
CA GLU A 318 15.70 -9.98 25.25
C GLU A 318 15.32 -8.70 24.49
N GLU A 319 16.32 -7.84 24.26
CA GLU A 319 16.18 -6.59 23.50
C GLU A 319 17.34 -6.35 22.53
N PHE A 320 17.00 -5.85 21.35
CA PHE A 320 17.93 -5.30 20.38
C PHE A 320 17.96 -3.77 20.50
N GLU A 321 19.16 -3.20 20.44
CA GLU A 321 19.33 -1.76 20.43
C GLU A 321 19.02 -1.22 19.03
N VAL A 322 18.29 -0.11 18.95
CA VAL A 322 17.90 0.51 17.68
C VAL A 322 18.71 1.78 17.51
N ASN A 323 19.60 1.78 16.51
CA ASN A 323 20.46 2.91 16.18
C ASN A 323 20.11 3.47 14.79
N ASP A 324 19.33 4.55 14.80
CA ASP A 324 18.85 5.23 13.59
C ASP A 324 19.77 6.37 13.13
N THR A 325 20.96 6.56 13.71
CA THR A 325 21.83 7.73 13.43
C THR A 325 22.20 7.87 11.95
N ASN A 326 22.22 6.77 11.18
CA ASN A 326 22.51 6.80 9.74
C ASN A 326 21.27 6.96 8.84
N ILE A 327 20.07 7.09 9.42
CA ILE A 327 18.83 7.30 8.67
C ILE A 327 18.66 8.79 8.40
N ILE A 328 18.81 9.19 7.15
CA ILE A 328 18.52 10.55 6.69
C ILE A 328 17.01 10.69 6.51
N ARG A 329 16.37 11.55 7.31
CA ARG A 329 14.93 11.83 7.21
C ARG A 329 14.66 12.81 6.05
N PRO A 330 13.52 12.68 5.34
CA PRO A 330 13.18 13.60 4.25
C PRO A 330 12.91 15.01 4.79
N SER A 331 13.50 16.03 4.17
CA SER A 331 13.34 17.45 4.57
C SER A 331 12.25 18.20 3.79
N GLY A 332 11.40 17.50 3.02
CA GLY A 332 10.39 18.08 2.13
C GLY A 332 10.82 18.18 0.66
N ARG A 333 10.16 19.03 -0.14
CA ARG A 333 10.50 19.24 -1.56
C ARG A 333 11.78 20.08 -1.69
N SER A 334 12.74 19.60 -2.47
CA SER A 334 13.98 20.30 -2.78
C SER A 334 14.40 20.04 -4.23
N ASP A 335 15.22 20.92 -4.79
CA ASP A 335 15.77 20.72 -6.13
C ASP A 335 16.75 19.55 -6.15
N ILE A 336 16.52 18.59 -7.06
CA ILE A 336 17.38 17.41 -7.20
C ILE A 336 18.60 17.78 -8.04
N LYS A 337 19.76 17.93 -7.39
CA LYS A 337 21.05 18.06 -8.07
C LYS A 337 21.49 16.70 -8.61
N ARG A 338 21.76 16.62 -9.90
CA ARG A 338 22.18 15.40 -10.61
C ARG A 338 23.64 15.50 -11.02
N GLY A 339 24.44 14.48 -10.69
CA GLY A 339 25.80 14.36 -11.20
C GLY A 339 25.83 13.82 -12.64
N GLU A 340 27.02 13.80 -13.26
CA GLU A 340 27.21 13.38 -14.67
C GLU A 340 26.72 11.96 -14.97
N LEU A 341 26.71 11.07 -13.98
CA LEU A 341 26.24 9.68 -14.11
C LEU A 341 24.73 9.51 -13.85
N ILE A 342 23.97 10.59 -13.73
CA ILE A 342 22.52 10.56 -13.51
C ILE A 342 21.82 11.21 -14.70
N ALA A 343 21.34 10.37 -15.62
CA ALA A 343 20.61 10.81 -16.81
C ALA A 343 19.08 10.77 -16.58
N PRO A 344 18.29 11.62 -17.28
CA PRO A 344 16.84 11.45 -17.32
C PRO A 344 16.44 10.04 -17.81
N LEU A 345 15.34 9.52 -17.28
CA LEU A 345 14.78 8.26 -17.73
C LEU A 345 14.29 8.41 -19.19
N PRO A 346 14.73 7.57 -20.14
CA PRO A 346 14.25 7.64 -21.51
C PRO A 346 12.80 7.14 -21.61
N LEU A 347 12.03 7.77 -22.49
CA LEU A 347 10.66 7.35 -22.83
C LEU A 347 10.71 6.58 -24.15
N ASN A 348 9.93 5.50 -24.24
CA ASN A 348 9.72 4.78 -25.49
C ASN A 348 8.68 5.51 -26.35
N GLN A 349 8.55 5.11 -27.61
CA GLN A 349 7.55 5.61 -28.54
C GLN A 349 6.29 4.73 -28.52
N PRO A 350 5.09 5.29 -28.79
CA PRO A 350 3.88 4.51 -28.98
C PRO A 350 4.04 3.41 -30.03
N LEU A 351 3.30 2.32 -29.86
CA LEU A 351 3.27 1.22 -30.82
C LEU A 351 2.64 1.68 -32.14
N THR A 352 3.23 1.30 -33.26
CA THR A 352 2.72 1.56 -34.61
C THR A 352 1.89 0.38 -35.11
N GLU A 353 1.07 0.59 -36.15
CA GLU A 353 0.26 -0.50 -36.75
C GLU A 353 1.11 -1.63 -37.34
N SER A 354 2.35 -1.35 -37.75
CA SER A 354 3.30 -2.39 -38.12
C SER A 354 4.64 -2.22 -37.42
N ILE A 355 5.26 -3.35 -37.06
CA ILE A 355 6.64 -3.41 -36.57
C ILE A 355 7.42 -4.43 -37.39
N SER A 356 8.57 -4.02 -37.94
CA SER A 356 9.47 -4.87 -38.70
C SER A 356 10.90 -4.68 -38.20
N GLY A 357 11.67 -5.76 -38.18
CA GLY A 357 13.00 -5.78 -37.60
C GLY A 357 13.70 -7.11 -37.78
N GLU A 358 15.02 -7.10 -37.68
CA GLU A 358 15.83 -8.31 -37.71
C GLU A 358 15.82 -9.00 -36.34
N VAL A 359 15.87 -10.33 -36.30
CA VAL A 359 16.19 -11.08 -35.08
C VAL A 359 17.64 -10.83 -34.72
N LEU A 360 17.87 -10.03 -33.68
CA LEU A 360 19.22 -9.59 -33.32
C LEU A 360 19.98 -10.62 -32.51
N ILE A 361 19.28 -11.50 -31.78
CA ILE A 361 19.86 -12.60 -31.02
C ILE A 361 18.83 -13.72 -30.83
N LYS A 362 19.29 -14.97 -30.89
CA LYS A 362 18.58 -16.17 -30.45
C LYS A 362 19.30 -16.71 -29.22
N THR A 363 18.56 -16.89 -28.13
CA THR A 363 19.10 -17.37 -26.86
C THR A 363 18.43 -18.68 -26.47
N GLY A 364 19.14 -19.51 -25.70
CA GLY A 364 18.64 -20.79 -25.20
C GLY A 364 17.64 -20.65 -24.05
N ASP A 365 17.40 -21.75 -23.35
CA ASP A 365 16.55 -21.77 -22.15
C ASP A 365 17.24 -21.11 -20.94
N ASN A 366 16.43 -20.70 -19.96
CA ASN A 366 16.87 -20.28 -18.63
C ASN A 366 17.78 -19.03 -18.61
N ILE A 367 17.68 -18.17 -19.62
CA ILE A 367 18.36 -16.88 -19.65
C ILE A 367 17.94 -16.03 -18.45
N THR A 368 18.92 -15.61 -17.66
CA THR A 368 18.70 -14.82 -16.45
C THR A 368 18.69 -13.31 -16.74
N THR A 369 18.17 -12.50 -15.83
CA THR A 369 18.33 -11.03 -15.94
C THR A 369 19.78 -10.57 -15.77
N ASP A 370 20.66 -11.38 -15.19
CA ASP A 370 22.12 -11.14 -15.17
C ASP A 370 22.77 -11.46 -16.54
N ASP A 371 22.20 -12.36 -17.32
CA ASP A 371 22.63 -12.61 -18.71
C ASP A 371 22.22 -11.47 -19.64
N ILE A 372 20.98 -10.98 -19.50
CA ILE A 372 20.44 -9.87 -20.29
C ILE A 372 21.15 -8.56 -19.93
N MET A 373 21.28 -8.26 -18.65
CA MET A 373 21.88 -7.04 -18.15
C MET A 373 22.77 -7.36 -16.95
N PRO A 374 24.07 -7.59 -17.14
CA PRO A 374 24.96 -8.04 -16.07
C PRO A 374 25.06 -7.05 -14.90
N ALA A 375 25.49 -7.58 -13.76
CA ALA A 375 25.82 -6.80 -12.56
C ALA A 375 27.35 -6.64 -12.42
N GLY A 376 27.81 -6.37 -11.21
CA GLY A 376 29.22 -6.21 -10.90
C GLY A 376 29.69 -4.75 -10.84
N SER A 377 30.92 -4.58 -10.38
CA SER A 377 31.52 -3.29 -10.05
C SER A 377 31.61 -2.31 -11.22
N ARG A 378 31.66 -2.80 -12.47
CA ARG A 378 31.73 -1.96 -13.68
C ARG A 378 30.38 -1.43 -14.15
N ILE A 379 29.30 -2.16 -13.85
CA ILE A 379 27.97 -1.90 -14.46
C ILE A 379 27.01 -1.28 -13.44
N ILE A 380 27.07 -1.68 -12.17
CA ILE A 380 26.20 -1.13 -11.11
C ILE A 380 26.31 0.40 -10.98
N PRO A 381 27.51 1.03 -11.07
CA PRO A 381 27.60 2.49 -11.04
C PRO A 381 26.85 3.20 -12.18
N LEU A 382 26.50 2.48 -13.26
CA LEU A 382 25.81 3.03 -14.43
C LEU A 382 24.28 2.91 -14.36
N ARG A 383 23.70 2.42 -13.25
CA ARG A 383 22.25 2.16 -13.10
C ARG A 383 21.38 3.38 -13.41
N SER A 384 21.86 4.57 -13.11
CA SER A 384 21.15 5.83 -13.36
C SER A 384 21.50 6.48 -14.71
N HIS A 385 22.34 5.83 -15.53
CA HIS A 385 22.79 6.34 -16.83
C HIS A 385 22.45 5.36 -17.97
N ILE A 386 21.17 5.34 -18.36
CA ILE A 386 20.61 4.38 -19.32
C ILE A 386 21.40 4.27 -20.65
N PRO A 387 21.87 5.37 -21.27
CA PRO A 387 22.66 5.27 -22.49
C PRO A 387 23.94 4.44 -22.35
N ARG A 388 24.66 4.57 -21.21
CA ARG A 388 25.93 3.87 -20.96
C ARG A 388 25.71 2.43 -20.53
N ILE A 389 24.76 2.19 -19.62
CA ILE A 389 24.46 0.83 -19.17
C ILE A 389 23.91 -0.03 -20.32
N SER A 390 23.24 0.57 -21.31
CA SER A 390 22.73 -0.15 -22.49
C SER A 390 23.81 -0.80 -23.35
N GLU A 391 25.06 -0.33 -23.27
CA GLU A 391 26.21 -0.93 -23.99
C GLU A 391 26.58 -2.31 -23.46
N TYR A 392 26.05 -2.70 -22.30
CA TYR A 392 26.31 -3.97 -21.65
C TYR A 392 25.17 -4.99 -21.80
N VAL A 393 24.11 -4.67 -22.55
CA VAL A 393 23.02 -5.62 -22.81
C VAL A 393 23.58 -6.85 -23.53
N PHE A 394 23.34 -8.05 -22.98
CA PHE A 394 23.88 -9.34 -23.41
C PHE A 394 25.39 -9.46 -23.49
N HIS A 395 26.16 -8.57 -22.87
CA HIS A 395 27.63 -8.52 -23.02
C HIS A 395 28.35 -9.83 -22.71
N ASN A 396 27.82 -10.63 -21.78
CA ASN A 396 28.41 -11.91 -21.40
C ASN A 396 28.12 -13.06 -22.39
N ILE A 397 27.10 -12.89 -23.24
CA ILE A 397 26.66 -13.87 -24.26
C ILE A 397 27.10 -13.44 -25.65
N ASP A 398 26.81 -12.19 -26.04
CA ASP A 398 27.12 -11.61 -27.34
C ASP A 398 27.59 -10.16 -27.14
N ARG A 399 28.92 -9.96 -27.16
CA ARG A 399 29.55 -8.65 -26.93
C ARG A 399 29.15 -7.59 -27.95
N ASP A 400 28.76 -8.01 -29.16
CA ASP A 400 28.42 -7.11 -30.26
C ASP A 400 26.91 -6.80 -30.32
N PHE A 401 26.09 -7.40 -29.45
CA PHE A 401 24.64 -7.22 -29.44
C PHE A 401 24.24 -5.73 -29.36
N ALA A 402 24.77 -5.00 -28.37
CA ALA A 402 24.38 -3.61 -28.16
C ALA A 402 24.77 -2.70 -29.34
N LYS A 403 25.93 -2.96 -29.95
CA LYS A 403 26.38 -2.28 -31.17
C LYS A 403 25.44 -2.58 -32.35
N ARG A 404 25.13 -3.86 -32.56
CA ARG A 404 24.22 -4.34 -33.61
C ARG A 404 22.83 -3.72 -33.48
N ALA A 405 22.28 -3.70 -32.26
CA ALA A 405 20.96 -3.11 -31.99
C ALA A 405 20.93 -1.60 -32.31
N LYS A 406 21.99 -0.85 -31.95
CA LYS A 406 22.13 0.57 -32.32
C LYS A 406 22.21 0.77 -33.84
N GLU A 407 23.03 0.00 -34.54
CA GLU A 407 23.20 0.09 -36.00
C GLU A 407 21.92 -0.24 -36.76
N LYS A 408 21.19 -1.27 -36.32
CA LYS A 408 19.92 -1.71 -36.91
C LYS A 408 18.70 -0.91 -36.44
N LYS A 409 18.90 0.02 -35.49
CA LYS A 409 17.84 0.83 -34.85
C LYS A 409 16.75 -0.01 -34.18
N GLY A 410 17.16 -1.12 -33.54
CA GLY A 410 16.26 -2.05 -32.89
C GLY A 410 16.06 -3.35 -33.66
N GLY A 411 15.07 -4.14 -33.21
CA GLY A 411 14.76 -5.46 -33.76
C GLY A 411 14.03 -6.35 -32.76
N PHE A 412 14.17 -7.66 -32.98
CA PHE A 412 13.56 -8.72 -32.16
C PHE A 412 14.62 -9.49 -31.36
N ILE A 413 14.21 -10.00 -30.20
CA ILE A 413 14.97 -11.00 -29.43
C ILE A 413 14.18 -12.30 -29.44
N VAL A 414 14.86 -13.42 -29.71
CA VAL A 414 14.29 -14.77 -29.59
C VAL A 414 14.88 -15.48 -28.37
N GLY A 415 14.02 -16.05 -27.51
CA GLY A 415 14.41 -16.72 -26.27
C GLY A 415 13.82 -18.13 -26.10
N GLY A 416 14.52 -18.97 -25.33
CA GLY A 416 14.02 -20.29 -24.97
C GLY A 416 12.95 -20.25 -23.87
N GLU A 417 12.88 -21.31 -23.07
CA GLU A 417 12.01 -21.40 -21.90
C GLU A 417 12.52 -20.53 -20.74
N ASN A 418 11.58 -20.01 -19.93
CA ASN A 418 11.85 -19.27 -18.70
C ASN A 418 12.79 -18.06 -18.90
N TYR A 419 12.58 -17.33 -19.99
CA TYR A 419 13.39 -16.18 -20.36
C TYR A 419 13.24 -15.03 -19.35
N GLY A 420 14.37 -14.48 -18.90
CA GLY A 420 14.45 -13.38 -17.96
C GLY A 420 14.28 -13.79 -16.50
N GLN A 421 14.66 -15.01 -16.12
CA GLN A 421 14.57 -15.45 -14.72
C GLN A 421 15.56 -14.72 -13.79
N GLY A 422 15.28 -14.71 -12.49
CA GLY A 422 16.18 -14.16 -11.49
C GLY A 422 15.77 -12.78 -10.95
N SER A 423 16.65 -11.78 -11.05
CA SER A 423 16.51 -10.49 -10.34
C SER A 423 15.39 -9.64 -10.93
N SER A 424 14.68 -8.86 -10.09
CA SER A 424 13.62 -7.91 -10.48
C SER A 424 14.11 -6.70 -11.30
N ARG A 425 15.41 -6.67 -11.58
CA ARG A 425 16.15 -5.64 -12.32
C ARG A 425 15.43 -5.19 -13.58
N GLU A 426 14.84 -4.00 -13.51
CA GLU A 426 14.08 -3.41 -14.60
C GLU A 426 14.96 -2.99 -15.80
N HIS A 427 16.26 -2.76 -15.58
CA HIS A 427 17.25 -2.50 -16.64
C HIS A 427 17.34 -3.61 -17.68
N ALA A 428 16.99 -4.85 -17.31
CA ALA A 428 16.90 -5.96 -18.27
C ALA A 428 15.78 -5.76 -19.31
N ALA A 429 14.86 -4.82 -19.11
CA ALA A 429 13.86 -4.40 -20.10
C ALA A 429 14.10 -2.96 -20.57
N LEU A 430 14.41 -2.05 -19.65
CA LEU A 430 14.65 -0.63 -19.96
C LEU A 430 15.85 -0.40 -20.90
N ALA A 431 16.94 -1.14 -20.72
CA ALA A 431 18.11 -0.99 -21.59
C ALA A 431 17.90 -1.59 -22.99
N PRO A 432 17.31 -2.80 -23.16
CA PRO A 432 16.85 -3.25 -24.47
C PRO A 432 15.86 -2.30 -25.15
N MET A 433 14.93 -1.70 -24.39
CA MET A 433 14.00 -0.70 -24.94
C MET A 433 14.77 0.49 -25.51
N TYR A 434 15.76 1.00 -24.76
CA TYR A 434 16.62 2.10 -25.22
C TYR A 434 17.41 1.75 -26.50
N LEU A 435 17.79 0.49 -26.67
CA LEU A 435 18.44 0.00 -27.90
C LEU A 435 17.46 -0.22 -29.07
N GLY A 436 16.17 0.06 -28.90
CA GLY A 436 15.14 -0.03 -29.94
C GLY A 436 14.46 -1.39 -30.07
N ILE A 437 14.67 -2.32 -29.13
CA ILE A 437 14.00 -3.63 -29.16
C ILE A 437 12.48 -3.45 -29.09
N LYS A 438 11.75 -4.07 -30.04
CA LYS A 438 10.30 -3.90 -30.20
C LYS A 438 9.50 -5.03 -29.56
N ALA A 439 9.96 -6.26 -29.71
CA ALA A 439 9.34 -7.42 -29.08
C ALA A 439 10.41 -8.45 -28.68
N VAL A 440 10.06 -9.23 -27.66
CA VAL A 440 10.77 -10.45 -27.28
C VAL A 440 9.84 -11.62 -27.56
N ILE A 441 10.30 -12.60 -28.31
CA ILE A 441 9.55 -13.81 -28.67
C ILE A 441 10.23 -14.99 -27.97
N ALA A 442 9.57 -15.63 -27.01
CA ALA A 442 10.17 -16.70 -26.22
C ALA A 442 9.29 -17.94 -26.15
N ARG A 443 9.83 -19.09 -25.73
CA ARG A 443 8.97 -20.25 -25.40
C ARG A 443 8.15 -19.99 -24.13
N SER A 444 8.72 -19.28 -23.15
CA SER A 444 8.03 -18.79 -21.95
C SER A 444 8.85 -17.73 -21.21
N PHE A 445 8.22 -16.96 -20.33
CA PHE A 445 8.85 -15.85 -19.58
C PHE A 445 8.78 -16.05 -18.07
N ALA A 446 9.78 -15.52 -17.36
CA ALA A 446 9.68 -15.28 -15.93
C ALA A 446 8.75 -14.10 -15.62
N ARG A 447 7.93 -14.22 -14.55
CA ARG A 447 6.85 -13.27 -14.20
C ARG A 447 7.30 -11.80 -14.15
N ILE A 448 8.30 -11.48 -13.31
CA ILE A 448 8.73 -10.09 -13.08
C ILE A 448 9.32 -9.48 -14.35
N HIS A 449 10.09 -10.27 -15.10
CA HIS A 449 10.68 -9.78 -16.34
C HIS A 449 9.61 -9.48 -17.40
N LYS A 450 8.59 -10.35 -17.54
CA LYS A 450 7.43 -10.09 -18.41
C LYS A 450 6.74 -8.76 -18.06
N SER A 451 6.50 -8.49 -16.77
CA SER A 451 5.95 -7.21 -16.32
C SER A 451 6.87 -6.03 -16.65
N ASN A 452 8.19 -6.19 -16.49
CA ASN A 452 9.15 -5.14 -16.86
C ASN A 452 9.16 -4.85 -18.37
N LEU A 453 9.06 -5.88 -19.23
CA LEU A 453 8.93 -5.69 -20.69
C LEU A 453 7.69 -4.83 -21.02
N ILE A 454 6.54 -5.18 -20.42
CA ILE A 454 5.29 -4.43 -20.58
C ILE A 454 5.44 -2.99 -20.09
N ASN A 455 6.04 -2.80 -18.91
CA ASN A 455 6.26 -1.49 -18.29
C ASN A 455 7.06 -0.53 -19.19
N PHE A 456 7.97 -1.04 -20.03
CA PHE A 456 8.75 -0.23 -20.98
C PHE A 456 8.26 -0.35 -22.44
N GLY A 457 7.10 -0.96 -22.68
CA GLY A 457 6.51 -1.02 -24.02
C GLY A 457 7.19 -2.00 -24.97
N ILE A 458 7.93 -2.99 -24.47
CA ILE A 458 8.42 -4.11 -25.28
C ILE A 458 7.36 -5.21 -25.25
N LEU A 459 6.93 -5.67 -26.42
CA LEU A 459 5.88 -6.68 -26.55
C LEU A 459 6.42 -8.10 -26.21
N PRO A 460 5.93 -8.78 -25.15
CA PRO A 460 6.32 -10.15 -24.84
C PRO A 460 5.38 -11.15 -25.55
N LEU A 461 5.94 -11.93 -26.47
CA LEU A 461 5.22 -12.92 -27.28
C LEU A 461 5.73 -14.33 -27.01
N GLU A 462 4.82 -15.30 -27.03
CA GLU A 462 5.15 -16.71 -26.82
C GLU A 462 4.86 -17.52 -28.08
N PHE A 463 5.75 -18.43 -28.46
CA PHE A 463 5.48 -19.35 -29.57
C PHE A 463 4.28 -20.26 -29.25
N VAL A 464 3.33 -20.39 -30.18
CA VAL A 464 2.25 -21.38 -30.07
C VAL A 464 2.80 -22.78 -30.35
N ASN A 465 3.51 -22.94 -31.47
CA ASN A 465 4.25 -24.16 -31.78
C ASN A 465 5.71 -24.02 -31.34
N LYS A 466 6.17 -24.90 -30.44
CA LYS A 466 7.54 -24.86 -29.93
C LYS A 466 8.60 -25.09 -31.01
N GLU A 467 8.26 -25.75 -32.12
CA GLU A 467 9.17 -25.98 -33.25
C GLU A 467 9.48 -24.69 -34.03
N ASP A 468 8.62 -23.67 -33.94
CA ASP A 468 8.86 -22.39 -34.62
C ASP A 468 10.04 -21.63 -34.00
N TYR A 469 10.32 -21.87 -32.71
CA TYR A 469 11.56 -21.41 -32.08
C TYR A 469 12.80 -22.02 -32.76
N ASP A 470 12.76 -23.30 -33.10
CA ASP A 470 13.88 -23.99 -33.73
C ASP A 470 14.11 -23.47 -35.16
N ASN A 471 13.03 -23.08 -35.84
CA ASN A 471 13.06 -22.53 -37.20
C ASN A 471 13.37 -21.03 -37.30
N THR A 472 13.30 -20.27 -36.20
CA THR A 472 13.59 -18.83 -36.20
C THR A 472 15.06 -18.61 -35.83
N GLU A 473 15.84 -17.97 -36.69
CA GLU A 473 17.28 -17.77 -36.51
C GLU A 473 17.68 -16.30 -36.40
N LYS A 474 18.89 -16.07 -35.84
CA LYS A 474 19.48 -14.74 -35.84
C LYS A 474 19.69 -14.26 -37.28
N GLY A 475 19.22 -13.05 -37.58
CA GLY A 475 19.29 -12.47 -38.93
C GLY A 475 18.02 -12.63 -39.74
N ASP A 476 16.99 -13.31 -39.22
CA ASP A 476 15.69 -13.39 -39.89
C ASP A 476 14.93 -12.08 -39.78
N MET A 477 14.17 -11.79 -40.83
CA MET A 477 13.55 -10.50 -41.03
C MET A 477 12.08 -10.63 -40.76
N LEU A 478 11.66 -10.24 -39.56
CA LEU A 478 10.30 -10.46 -39.10
C LEU A 478 9.43 -9.21 -39.26
N GLU A 479 8.14 -9.40 -39.48
CA GLU A 479 7.15 -8.34 -39.57
C GLU A 479 5.82 -8.72 -38.92
N LEU A 480 5.33 -7.83 -38.06
CA LEU A 480 4.00 -7.85 -37.49
C LEU A 480 3.20 -6.71 -38.11
N GLU A 481 2.14 -7.05 -38.83
CA GLU A 481 1.23 -6.08 -39.47
C GLU A 481 -0.07 -5.96 -38.67
N ASN A 482 -0.73 -4.80 -38.69
CA ASN A 482 -1.99 -4.53 -37.98
C ASN A 482 -1.94 -4.92 -36.48
N ILE A 483 -0.79 -4.76 -35.82
CA ILE A 483 -0.54 -5.32 -34.49
C ILE A 483 -1.49 -4.75 -33.43
N ILE A 484 -1.88 -3.48 -33.58
CA ILE A 484 -2.81 -2.82 -32.64
C ILE A 484 -4.19 -3.47 -32.74
N SER A 485 -4.69 -3.68 -33.96
CA SER A 485 -5.94 -4.39 -34.22
C SER A 485 -5.88 -5.83 -33.70
N GLN A 486 -4.80 -6.57 -34.01
CA GLN A 486 -4.61 -7.94 -33.52
C GLN A 486 -4.65 -8.03 -31.98
N LEU A 487 -3.98 -7.08 -31.28
CA LEU A 487 -4.00 -7.02 -29.81
C LEU A 487 -5.42 -6.77 -29.24
N ARG A 488 -6.21 -5.92 -29.92
CA ARG A 488 -7.58 -5.57 -29.51
C ARG A 488 -8.57 -6.71 -29.75
N GLU A 489 -8.37 -7.52 -30.79
CA GLU A 489 -9.23 -8.65 -31.14
C GLU A 489 -9.11 -9.87 -30.21
N ASN A 490 -8.14 -9.90 -29.29
CA ASN A 490 -7.89 -11.04 -28.38
C ASN A 490 -7.59 -12.37 -29.11
N LYS A 491 -6.95 -12.32 -30.28
CA LYS A 491 -6.54 -13.52 -31.03
C LYS A 491 -5.02 -13.70 -30.96
N ASN A 492 -4.54 -14.86 -31.37
CA ASN A 492 -3.12 -15.07 -31.61
C ASN A 492 -2.61 -14.08 -32.67
N ILE A 493 -1.35 -13.68 -32.53
CA ILE A 493 -0.66 -12.76 -33.42
C ILE A 493 0.07 -13.56 -34.49
N LEU A 494 -0.10 -13.18 -35.74
CA LEU A 494 0.68 -13.73 -36.84
C LEU A 494 1.90 -12.84 -37.13
N ILE A 495 3.09 -13.44 -37.13
CA ILE A 495 4.34 -12.81 -37.57
C ILE A 495 4.82 -13.43 -38.87
N LYS A 496 5.17 -12.58 -39.83
CA LYS A 496 5.67 -12.98 -41.15
C LYS A 496 7.19 -12.99 -41.15
N ASP A 497 7.78 -14.04 -41.70
CA ASP A 497 9.19 -14.03 -42.10
C ASP A 497 9.32 -13.55 -43.54
N LYS A 498 10.00 -12.42 -43.74
CA LYS A 498 10.22 -11.82 -45.08
C LYS A 498 11.17 -12.63 -45.97
N LYS A 499 11.89 -13.62 -45.44
CA LYS A 499 12.74 -14.51 -46.25
C LYS A 499 11.99 -15.72 -46.80
N ASP A 500 10.94 -16.16 -46.13
CA ASP A 500 10.14 -17.33 -46.50
C ASP A 500 8.65 -16.96 -46.42
N GLU A 501 8.12 -16.40 -47.51
CA GLU A 501 6.73 -15.91 -47.65
C GLU A 501 5.64 -16.97 -47.35
N LYS A 502 6.02 -18.23 -47.06
CA LYS A 502 5.10 -19.34 -46.75
C LYS A 502 5.05 -19.75 -45.28
N LYS A 503 5.77 -19.08 -44.37
CA LYS A 503 5.75 -19.38 -42.92
C LYS A 503 5.22 -18.18 -42.12
N ASP A 504 3.90 -18.10 -41.99
CA ASP A 504 3.30 -17.32 -40.92
C ASP A 504 3.53 -18.07 -39.60
N ILE A 505 4.21 -17.45 -38.64
CA ILE A 505 4.44 -18.02 -37.31
C ILE A 505 3.34 -17.50 -36.38
N GLU A 506 2.66 -18.42 -35.71
CA GLU A 506 1.60 -18.08 -34.77
C GLU A 506 2.17 -17.86 -33.37
N LEU A 507 1.92 -16.68 -32.81
CA LEU A 507 2.38 -16.24 -31.50
C LEU A 507 1.18 -15.96 -30.60
N ARG A 508 1.28 -16.37 -29.34
CA ARG A 508 0.29 -16.02 -28.31
C ARG A 508 0.86 -14.98 -27.36
N TYR A 509 -0.03 -14.30 -26.65
CA TYR A 509 0.32 -13.42 -25.55
C TYR A 509 -0.67 -13.61 -24.40
N SER A 510 -0.26 -13.20 -23.21
CA SER A 510 -1.14 -13.19 -22.03
C SER A 510 -1.05 -11.81 -21.41
N LEU A 511 -1.87 -10.89 -21.93
CA LEU A 511 -1.95 -9.49 -21.53
C LEU A 511 -3.41 -9.17 -21.17
N SER A 512 -3.62 -8.58 -20.00
CA SER A 512 -4.90 -7.96 -19.64
C SER A 512 -5.20 -6.76 -20.54
N GLN A 513 -6.46 -6.31 -20.58
CA GLN A 513 -6.83 -5.14 -21.38
C GLN A 513 -5.97 -3.91 -21.05
N ARG A 514 -5.69 -3.67 -19.76
CA ARG A 514 -4.81 -2.58 -19.32
C ARG A 514 -3.39 -2.73 -19.85
N GLU A 515 -2.83 -3.93 -19.80
CA GLU A 515 -1.46 -4.18 -20.27
C GLU A 515 -1.33 -3.97 -21.78
N LYS A 516 -2.37 -4.25 -22.56
CA LYS A 516 -2.41 -3.91 -23.98
C LYS A 516 -2.36 -2.40 -24.20
N GLU A 517 -3.19 -1.63 -23.49
CA GLU A 517 -3.16 -0.16 -23.61
C GLU A 517 -1.80 0.42 -23.16
N ILE A 518 -1.17 -0.19 -22.15
CA ILE A 518 0.20 0.15 -21.74
C ILE A 518 1.20 -0.10 -22.88
N ILE A 519 1.15 -1.26 -23.53
CA ILE A 519 2.00 -1.58 -24.69
C ILE A 519 1.74 -0.58 -25.83
N ILE A 520 0.48 -0.31 -26.14
CA ILE A 520 0.08 0.59 -27.24
C ILE A 520 0.61 2.01 -27.00
N ALA A 521 0.54 2.53 -25.77
CA ALA A 521 1.10 3.83 -25.40
C ALA A 521 2.64 3.88 -25.43
N GLY A 522 3.33 2.75 -25.64
CA GLY A 522 4.78 2.68 -25.56
C GLY A 522 5.29 2.55 -24.13
N GLY A 523 4.53 1.91 -23.25
CA GLY A 523 4.94 1.62 -21.87
C GLY A 523 4.19 2.40 -20.81
N LYS A 524 4.38 1.98 -19.56
CA LYS A 524 3.53 2.38 -18.42
C LYS A 524 3.65 3.86 -18.09
N LEU A 525 4.84 4.44 -18.24
CA LEU A 525 5.04 5.86 -17.96
C LEU A 525 4.32 6.74 -19.00
N ASN A 526 4.34 6.35 -20.28
CA ASN A 526 3.56 7.02 -21.32
C ASN A 526 2.07 6.83 -21.07
N TYR A 527 1.61 5.62 -20.77
CA TYR A 527 0.21 5.36 -20.43
C TYR A 527 -0.27 6.18 -19.22
N ILE A 528 0.54 6.28 -18.16
CA ILE A 528 0.22 7.14 -17.00
C ILE A 528 0.17 8.60 -17.45
N LYS A 529 1.17 9.06 -18.20
CA LYS A 529 1.22 10.45 -18.68
C LYS A 529 0.05 10.76 -19.59
N GLU A 530 -0.32 9.89 -20.52
CA GLU A 530 -1.48 10.02 -21.40
C GLU A 530 -2.77 9.97 -20.62
N ASN A 531 -2.92 9.11 -19.61
CA ASN A 531 -4.14 9.11 -18.78
C ASN A 531 -4.19 10.30 -17.82
N SER A 532 -3.06 10.82 -17.36
CA SER A 532 -2.99 12.05 -16.58
C SER A 532 -3.21 13.29 -17.45
N LEU A 533 -2.70 13.28 -18.68
CA LEU A 533 -2.91 14.31 -19.71
C LEU A 533 -4.32 14.24 -20.29
N ASN A 534 -4.90 13.05 -20.46
CA ASN A 534 -6.28 12.84 -20.82
C ASN A 534 -7.18 13.15 -19.63
N LYS A 535 -6.77 12.97 -18.38
CA LYS A 535 -7.47 13.59 -17.24
C LYS A 535 -7.43 15.13 -17.24
N THR A 536 -6.46 15.74 -17.94
CA THR A 536 -6.35 17.21 -18.08
C THR A 536 -6.76 17.74 -19.47
N LYS A 537 -7.02 16.88 -20.47
CA LYS A 537 -7.43 17.19 -21.85
C LYS A 537 -8.77 16.56 -22.24
N GLN A 538 -9.19 15.47 -21.61
CA GLN A 538 -10.61 15.19 -21.51
C GLN A 538 -11.16 16.36 -20.71
N ASN A 539 -12.14 17.04 -21.31
CA ASN A 539 -13.17 17.68 -20.51
C ASN A 539 -13.45 16.78 -19.29
N PRO A 540 -13.52 17.30 -18.06
CA PRO A 540 -13.89 16.54 -16.86
C PRO A 540 -15.18 15.71 -17.00
N ASN A 541 -15.97 15.96 -18.06
CA ASN A 541 -17.23 15.31 -18.42
C ASN A 541 -17.22 13.82 -18.82
N THR A 542 -16.20 12.98 -18.60
CA THR A 542 -16.27 11.55 -19.04
C THR A 542 -16.17 10.45 -17.98
N MET A 543 -15.86 10.77 -16.71
CA MET A 543 -16.18 9.85 -15.61
C MET A 543 -17.54 10.22 -15.05
N THR A 544 -18.56 9.43 -15.39
CA THR A 544 -19.88 9.57 -14.77
C THR A 544 -19.81 9.07 -13.32
N HIS A 545 -19.90 9.99 -12.36
CA HIS A 545 -19.99 9.67 -10.94
C HIS A 545 -21.43 9.26 -10.62
N LYS A 546 -21.65 8.03 -10.13
CA LYS A 546 -22.96 7.63 -9.61
C LYS A 546 -23.07 8.10 -8.17
N ILE A 547 -24.04 8.97 -7.88
CA ILE A 547 -24.21 9.56 -6.55
C ILE A 547 -25.67 9.43 -6.14
N THR A 548 -25.91 8.95 -4.93
CA THR A 548 -27.27 8.92 -4.36
C THR A 548 -27.68 10.34 -3.98
N LEU A 549 -28.78 10.83 -4.55
CA LEU A 549 -29.39 12.10 -4.15
C LEU A 549 -30.61 11.80 -3.30
N ILE A 550 -30.62 12.27 -2.06
CA ILE A 550 -31.81 12.28 -1.21
C ILE A 550 -32.30 13.73 -1.14
N PRO A 551 -33.38 14.11 -1.85
CA PRO A 551 -33.85 15.50 -1.86
C PRO A 551 -34.26 16.01 -0.47
N GLY A 552 -34.68 15.12 0.42
CA GLY A 552 -35.20 15.44 1.75
C GLY A 552 -36.67 15.86 1.73
N ASP A 553 -37.10 16.58 2.76
CA ASP A 553 -38.49 17.04 2.93
C ASP A 553 -38.55 18.55 3.24
N GLY A 554 -39.76 19.11 3.32
CA GLY A 554 -39.93 20.56 3.54
C GLY A 554 -39.31 21.38 2.40
N THR A 555 -38.32 22.23 2.71
CA THR A 555 -37.54 23.01 1.72
C THR A 555 -36.39 22.20 1.10
N GLY A 556 -36.18 20.96 1.54
CA GLY A 556 -35.13 20.08 1.03
C GLY A 556 -35.14 19.93 -0.50
N PRO A 557 -36.28 19.57 -1.13
CA PRO A 557 -36.33 19.37 -2.58
C PRO A 557 -35.95 20.60 -3.42
N GLU A 558 -36.37 21.82 -3.02
CA GLU A 558 -36.01 23.04 -3.76
C GLU A 558 -34.52 23.39 -3.61
N ILE A 559 -33.93 23.15 -2.43
CA ILE A 559 -32.50 23.35 -2.18
C ILE A 559 -31.67 22.29 -2.92
N ALA A 560 -32.10 21.03 -2.87
CA ALA A 560 -31.41 19.92 -3.53
C ALA A 560 -31.37 20.11 -5.05
N ASP A 561 -32.47 20.55 -5.68
CA ASP A 561 -32.49 20.84 -7.12
C ASP A 561 -31.57 22.03 -7.47
N ALA A 562 -31.59 23.11 -6.67
CA ALA A 562 -30.68 24.23 -6.85
C ALA A 562 -29.20 23.79 -6.81
N VAL A 563 -28.83 22.96 -5.84
CA VAL A 563 -27.46 22.43 -5.70
C VAL A 563 -27.11 21.48 -6.84
N ARG A 564 -28.02 20.58 -7.22
CA ARG A 564 -27.85 19.65 -8.35
C ARG A 564 -27.50 20.41 -9.63
N ARG A 565 -28.24 21.47 -9.95
CA ARG A 565 -28.02 22.32 -11.13
C ARG A 565 -26.65 23.01 -11.10
N CYS A 566 -26.22 23.50 -9.94
CA CYS A 566 -24.90 24.12 -9.80
C CYS A 566 -23.74 23.11 -9.91
N VAL A 567 -23.91 21.89 -9.38
CA VAL A 567 -22.92 20.80 -9.54
C VAL A 567 -22.80 20.38 -11.01
N GLU A 568 -23.92 20.24 -11.71
CA GLU A 568 -23.93 19.94 -13.15
C GLU A 568 -23.29 21.08 -13.97
N ALA A 569 -23.61 22.33 -13.65
CA ALA A 569 -23.00 23.51 -14.28
C ALA A 569 -21.50 23.64 -13.99
N ALA A 570 -21.02 23.09 -12.87
CA ALA A 570 -19.60 23.01 -12.58
C ALA A 570 -18.87 22.01 -13.49
N GLY A 571 -19.54 21.35 -14.46
CA GLY A 571 -18.89 20.51 -15.47
C GLY A 571 -18.49 19.13 -14.96
N VAL A 572 -19.18 18.63 -13.93
CA VAL A 572 -19.00 17.28 -13.39
C VAL A 572 -20.11 16.39 -13.94
N ASN A 573 -19.73 15.28 -14.58
CA ASN A 573 -20.69 14.30 -15.08
C ASN A 573 -21.19 13.43 -13.91
N VAL A 574 -22.39 13.71 -13.41
CA VAL A 574 -23.01 12.97 -12.29
C VAL A 574 -24.27 12.26 -12.78
N GLU A 575 -24.36 10.96 -12.54
CA GLU A 575 -25.60 10.19 -12.64
C GLU A 575 -26.24 10.13 -11.25
N TRP A 576 -27.33 10.86 -11.09
CA TRP A 576 -28.05 10.93 -9.81
C TRP A 576 -29.00 9.75 -9.65
N ASP A 577 -28.74 8.92 -8.63
CA ASP A 577 -29.67 7.91 -8.15
C ASP A 577 -30.57 8.55 -7.09
N VAL A 578 -31.74 9.04 -7.51
CA VAL A 578 -32.63 9.82 -6.65
C VAL A 578 -33.46 8.89 -5.76
N GLN A 579 -33.33 9.05 -4.45
CA GLN A 579 -34.02 8.24 -3.45
C GLN A 579 -34.83 9.12 -2.50
N GLU A 580 -35.99 8.63 -2.07
CA GLU A 580 -36.91 9.36 -1.19
C GLU A 580 -36.64 9.04 0.29
N ALA A 581 -36.50 10.06 1.12
CA ALA A 581 -36.47 9.93 2.58
C ALA A 581 -36.99 11.22 3.24
N GLY A 582 -37.60 11.09 4.42
CA GLY A 582 -38.14 12.19 5.22
C GLY A 582 -39.54 11.92 5.76
N SER A 583 -40.10 12.91 6.47
CA SER A 583 -41.43 12.82 7.07
C SER A 583 -42.53 12.56 6.03
N ASP A 584 -42.38 13.12 4.84
CA ASP A 584 -43.33 12.99 3.72
C ASP A 584 -43.43 11.54 3.19
N ILE A 585 -42.46 10.67 3.54
CA ILE A 585 -42.41 9.26 3.13
C ILE A 585 -42.99 8.32 4.17
N MET A 586 -43.10 8.78 5.43
CA MET A 586 -43.67 8.01 6.53
C MET A 586 -45.07 7.51 6.20
N GLU A 587 -45.93 8.38 5.67
CA GLU A 587 -47.32 8.03 5.31
C GLU A 587 -47.40 7.00 4.17
N LYS A 588 -46.41 6.98 3.27
CA LYS A 588 -46.40 6.10 2.09
C LYS A 588 -45.79 4.72 2.35
N LYS A 589 -44.69 4.68 3.11
CA LYS A 589 -43.86 3.47 3.28
C LYS A 589 -43.78 2.97 4.72
N GLY A 590 -44.42 3.64 5.68
CA GLY A 590 -44.37 3.27 7.11
C GLY A 590 -43.01 3.49 7.77
N THR A 591 -42.03 4.05 7.05
CA THR A 591 -40.69 4.41 7.55
C THR A 591 -40.25 5.73 6.90
N PRO A 592 -39.56 6.62 7.63
CA PRO A 592 -39.04 7.88 7.10
C PRO A 592 -37.71 7.67 6.36
N LEU A 593 -37.08 6.50 6.53
CA LEU A 593 -35.87 6.09 5.82
C LEU A 593 -36.11 4.68 5.26
N PRO A 594 -36.54 4.59 3.99
CA PRO A 594 -36.72 3.31 3.31
C PRO A 594 -35.39 2.60 3.05
N ASP A 595 -35.41 1.26 3.05
CA ASP A 595 -34.19 0.46 2.83
C ASP A 595 -33.58 0.70 1.45
N GLU A 596 -34.38 1.04 0.44
CA GLU A 596 -33.86 1.33 -0.91
C GLU A 596 -32.92 2.53 -0.92
N ALA A 597 -33.15 3.52 -0.04
CA ALA A 597 -32.26 4.66 0.12
C ALA A 597 -30.92 4.23 0.71
N ILE A 598 -30.92 3.35 1.72
CA ILE A 598 -29.68 2.83 2.34
C ILE A 598 -28.89 1.98 1.34
N GLU A 599 -29.57 1.08 0.62
CA GLU A 599 -28.94 0.21 -0.38
C GLU A 599 -28.39 0.99 -1.57
N SER A 600 -29.06 2.07 -1.99
CA SER A 600 -28.52 3.00 -2.98
C SER A 600 -27.22 3.65 -2.49
N ILE A 601 -27.17 4.12 -1.23
CA ILE A 601 -25.93 4.69 -0.66
C ILE A 601 -24.82 3.64 -0.59
N LYS A 602 -25.12 2.40 -0.17
CA LYS A 602 -24.11 1.33 -0.15
C LYS A 602 -23.57 1.01 -1.53
N LYS A 603 -24.46 0.97 -2.54
CA LYS A 603 -24.11 0.73 -3.95
C LYS A 603 -23.23 1.83 -4.53
N ASN A 604 -23.60 3.10 -4.32
CA ASN A 604 -22.93 4.26 -4.92
C ASN A 604 -21.80 4.83 -4.05
N LYS A 605 -21.73 4.43 -2.78
CA LYS A 605 -20.78 4.83 -1.72
C LYS A 605 -20.84 6.29 -1.27
N VAL A 606 -21.38 7.17 -2.11
CA VAL A 606 -21.46 8.61 -1.86
C VAL A 606 -22.89 9.08 -2.01
N ALA A 607 -23.33 9.92 -1.07
CA ALA A 607 -24.65 10.52 -1.10
C ALA A 607 -24.63 12.02 -0.82
N LEU A 608 -25.48 12.76 -1.53
CA LEU A 608 -25.85 14.14 -1.21
C LEU A 608 -27.27 14.14 -0.66
N LYS A 609 -27.45 14.68 0.54
CA LYS A 609 -28.72 14.65 1.25
C LYS A 609 -29.19 16.06 1.58
N GLY A 610 -30.36 16.42 1.10
CA GLY A 610 -31.08 17.62 1.48
C GLY A 610 -31.62 17.58 2.92
N PRO A 611 -32.00 18.74 3.46
CA PRO A 611 -32.63 18.85 4.77
C PRO A 611 -33.83 17.90 4.99
N ILE A 612 -33.92 17.29 6.17
CA ILE A 612 -35.02 16.39 6.58
C ILE A 612 -35.55 16.81 7.95
N THR A 613 -36.87 16.69 8.15
CA THR A 613 -37.56 16.98 9.40
C THR A 613 -37.28 15.88 10.44
N THR A 614 -36.84 16.28 11.64
CA THR A 614 -36.79 15.39 12.82
C THR A 614 -37.85 15.85 13.83
N PRO A 615 -38.75 14.97 14.29
CA PRO A 615 -39.82 15.37 15.21
C PRO A 615 -39.27 15.66 16.63
N ILE A 616 -39.95 16.53 17.38
CA ILE A 616 -39.53 17.00 18.72
C ILE A 616 -40.35 16.27 19.80
N GLY A 617 -39.67 15.59 20.73
CA GLY A 617 -40.27 15.04 21.97
C GLY A 617 -41.20 13.82 21.80
N SER A 618 -41.66 13.51 20.59
CA SER A 618 -42.42 12.31 20.26
C SER A 618 -42.25 11.97 18.76
N GLY A 619 -42.57 10.75 18.34
CA GLY A 619 -42.49 10.34 16.93
C GLY A 619 -41.33 9.38 16.61
N PHE A 620 -40.86 9.42 15.37
CA PHE A 620 -39.86 8.48 14.86
C PHE A 620 -38.42 8.90 15.15
N ARG A 621 -37.52 7.91 15.25
CA ARG A 621 -36.08 8.13 15.45
C ARG A 621 -35.47 8.93 14.29
N SER A 622 -34.59 9.88 14.60
CA SER A 622 -33.96 10.75 13.59
C SER A 622 -33.33 9.96 12.44
N VAL A 623 -33.70 10.32 11.21
CA VAL A 623 -33.14 9.75 9.96
C VAL A 623 -31.62 9.93 9.92
N ASN A 624 -31.10 11.07 10.39
CA ASN A 624 -29.66 11.36 10.40
C ASN A 624 -28.91 10.42 11.35
N VAL A 625 -29.46 10.18 12.55
CA VAL A 625 -28.87 9.26 13.52
C VAL A 625 -28.88 7.84 12.97
N LYS A 626 -30.00 7.42 12.37
CA LYS A 626 -30.11 6.08 11.77
C LYS A 626 -29.11 5.88 10.63
N LEU A 627 -28.98 6.84 9.70
CA LEU A 627 -27.97 6.78 8.64
C LEU A 627 -26.54 6.66 9.18
N ARG A 628 -26.20 7.42 10.23
CA ARG A 628 -24.86 7.37 10.84
C ARG A 628 -24.56 6.01 11.47
N GLN A 629 -25.56 5.39 12.10
CA GLN A 629 -25.43 4.07 12.71
C GLN A 629 -25.36 2.97 11.64
N ASP A 630 -26.32 2.91 10.72
CA ASP A 630 -26.45 1.85 9.72
C ASP A 630 -25.28 1.82 8.73
N LEU A 631 -24.68 2.99 8.44
CA LEU A 631 -23.54 3.14 7.53
C LEU A 631 -22.20 3.35 8.27
N ASN A 632 -22.18 3.29 9.61
CA ASN A 632 -21.00 3.53 10.45
C ASN A 632 -20.24 4.83 10.07
N LEU A 633 -20.97 5.93 9.87
CA LEU A 633 -20.42 7.24 9.51
C LEU A 633 -19.86 7.97 10.75
N PHE A 634 -18.75 7.44 11.26
CA PHE A 634 -18.24 7.79 12.58
C PHE A 634 -17.69 9.21 12.73
N ALA A 635 -17.34 9.90 11.64
CA ALA A 635 -16.80 11.26 11.69
C ALA A 635 -17.75 12.27 11.01
N CYS A 636 -18.23 13.27 11.75
CA CYS A 636 -18.86 14.45 11.17
C CYS A 636 -17.82 15.57 11.05
N VAL A 637 -17.60 16.04 9.83
CA VAL A 637 -16.69 17.16 9.52
C VAL A 637 -17.52 18.39 9.19
N ARG A 638 -17.28 19.48 9.92
CA ARG A 638 -17.97 20.77 9.77
C ARG A 638 -16.96 21.92 9.72
N PRO A 639 -16.53 22.33 8.51
CA PRO A 639 -15.76 23.55 8.33
C PRO A 639 -16.62 24.79 8.62
N CYS A 640 -16.13 25.66 9.50
CA CYS A 640 -16.73 26.94 9.84
C CYS A 640 -15.75 28.05 9.47
N ARG A 641 -16.01 28.73 8.35
CA ARG A 641 -15.22 29.87 7.90
C ARG A 641 -16.11 30.99 7.40
N TYR A 642 -15.63 32.22 7.57
CA TYR A 642 -16.34 33.39 7.08
C TYR A 642 -16.26 33.54 5.56
N TYR A 643 -17.40 33.89 4.95
CA TYR A 643 -17.47 34.28 3.54
C TYR A 643 -17.76 35.78 3.46
N PRO A 644 -16.94 36.57 2.74
CA PRO A 644 -17.17 38.01 2.61
C PRO A 644 -18.58 38.33 2.13
N GLY A 645 -19.28 39.21 2.85
CA GLY A 645 -20.65 39.61 2.54
C GLY A 645 -21.72 39.00 3.46
N VAL A 646 -21.38 37.93 4.19
CA VAL A 646 -22.26 37.37 5.23
C VAL A 646 -22.32 38.31 6.44
N ARG A 647 -23.50 38.43 7.05
CA ARG A 647 -23.69 39.19 8.29
C ARG A 647 -23.08 38.42 9.47
N SER A 648 -22.19 39.04 10.23
CA SER A 648 -21.67 38.48 11.50
C SER A 648 -21.70 39.54 12.59
N LEU A 649 -21.87 39.08 13.83
CA LEU A 649 -21.80 39.91 15.04
C LEU A 649 -20.37 40.02 15.60
N LEU A 650 -19.43 39.23 15.08
CA LEU A 650 -18.02 39.36 15.43
C LEU A 650 -17.42 40.62 14.81
N LYS A 651 -16.48 41.24 15.52
CA LYS A 651 -15.74 42.41 15.01
C LYS A 651 -14.79 42.05 13.86
N ARG A 652 -14.25 40.83 13.89
CA ARG A 652 -13.30 40.29 12.89
C ARG A 652 -13.71 38.85 12.50
N PRO A 653 -14.83 38.67 11.79
CA PRO A 653 -15.28 37.34 11.41
C PRO A 653 -14.31 36.63 10.45
N GLU A 654 -13.48 37.37 9.72
CA GLU A 654 -12.41 36.85 8.84
C GLU A 654 -11.34 36.03 9.58
N ASP A 655 -11.23 36.20 10.90
CA ASP A 655 -10.32 35.43 11.74
C ASP A 655 -10.84 34.01 12.03
N VAL A 656 -12.09 33.70 11.66
CA VAL A 656 -12.70 32.38 11.89
C VAL A 656 -12.46 31.48 10.67
N ASP A 657 -11.59 30.48 10.85
CA ASP A 657 -11.39 29.36 9.93
C ASP A 657 -11.10 28.08 10.73
N ILE A 658 -12.16 27.47 11.26
CA ILE A 658 -12.09 26.34 12.19
C ILE A 658 -12.78 25.14 11.56
N VAL A 659 -12.22 23.94 11.72
CA VAL A 659 -12.88 22.69 11.33
C VAL A 659 -13.24 21.87 12.56
N ILE A 660 -14.52 21.55 12.70
CA ILE A 660 -15.01 20.67 13.75
C ILE A 660 -15.04 19.24 13.21
N VAL A 661 -14.42 18.32 13.97
CA VAL A 661 -14.46 16.87 13.77
C VAL A 661 -15.17 16.25 14.97
N ARG A 662 -16.38 15.76 14.75
CA ARG A 662 -17.28 15.23 15.79
C ARG A 662 -17.40 13.70 15.64
N GLU A 663 -17.26 12.98 16.74
CA GLU A 663 -17.61 11.55 16.81
C GLU A 663 -19.13 11.39 16.70
N ASN A 664 -19.60 10.49 15.83
CA ASN A 664 -21.01 10.44 15.42
C ASN A 664 -21.81 9.24 15.94
N THR A 665 -21.20 8.23 16.54
CA THR A 665 -21.86 6.93 16.80
C THR A 665 -22.02 6.60 18.28
N GLU A 666 -21.23 7.22 19.15
CA GLU A 666 -21.27 7.03 20.60
C GLU A 666 -21.85 8.27 21.31
N ASP A 667 -21.63 8.38 22.62
CA ASP A 667 -22.17 9.42 23.50
C ASP A 667 -23.71 9.37 23.60
N LEU A 668 -24.33 10.40 24.16
CA LEU A 668 -25.78 10.51 24.35
C LEU A 668 -26.58 10.38 23.04
N TYR A 669 -25.95 10.68 21.90
CA TYR A 669 -26.54 10.51 20.57
C TYR A 669 -26.66 9.04 20.13
N ALA A 670 -26.06 8.09 20.86
CA ALA A 670 -26.34 6.67 20.69
C ALA A 670 -27.83 6.34 20.94
N GLY A 671 -28.56 7.19 21.68
CA GLY A 671 -29.99 7.05 21.93
C GLY A 671 -30.32 5.87 22.84
N ILE A 672 -29.44 5.57 23.80
CA ILE A 672 -29.68 4.58 24.84
C ILE A 672 -30.41 5.29 25.98
N GLU A 673 -31.74 5.26 25.91
CA GLU A 673 -32.63 6.03 26.80
C GLU A 673 -33.68 5.14 27.48
N PHE A 674 -34.03 5.51 28.71
CA PHE A 674 -34.99 4.83 29.57
C PHE A 674 -36.02 5.85 30.07
N GLU A 675 -37.29 5.63 29.71
CA GLU A 675 -38.39 6.56 29.99
C GLU A 675 -38.80 6.56 31.46
N GLU A 676 -39.16 7.73 32.01
CA GLU A 676 -39.62 7.88 33.39
C GLU A 676 -40.81 6.96 33.70
N GLY A 677 -40.79 6.32 34.88
CA GLY A 677 -41.92 5.54 35.40
C GLY A 677 -42.07 4.13 34.81
N LYS A 678 -41.33 3.77 33.77
CA LYS A 678 -41.30 2.40 33.22
C LYS A 678 -40.61 1.43 34.19
N GLU A 679 -41.03 0.16 34.16
CA GLU A 679 -40.50 -0.88 35.06
C GLU A 679 -39.01 -1.15 34.78
N GLU A 680 -38.59 -1.15 33.52
CA GLU A 680 -37.19 -1.27 33.13
C GLU A 680 -36.32 -0.13 33.69
N THR A 681 -36.84 1.10 33.73
CA THR A 681 -36.14 2.27 34.26
C THR A 681 -36.01 2.20 35.78
N LYS A 682 -37.08 1.83 36.49
CA LYS A 682 -37.06 1.65 37.95
C LYS A 682 -36.04 0.58 38.35
N LYS A 683 -36.01 -0.54 37.62
CA LYS A 683 -35.03 -1.61 37.83
C LYS A 683 -33.60 -1.11 37.62
N LEU A 684 -33.34 -0.34 36.57
CA LEU A 684 -32.02 0.25 36.33
C LEU A 684 -31.62 1.22 37.45
N ILE A 685 -32.54 2.04 37.95
CA ILE A 685 -32.31 2.95 39.10
C ILE A 685 -31.90 2.14 40.34
N GLU A 686 -32.59 1.02 40.62
CA GLU A 686 -32.27 0.14 41.74
C GLU A 686 -30.89 -0.51 41.58
N GLU A 687 -30.55 -1.01 40.38
CA GLU A 687 -29.24 -1.57 40.08
C GLU A 687 -28.11 -0.55 40.27
N ILE A 688 -28.29 0.69 39.78
CA ILE A 688 -27.31 1.76 39.95
C ILE A 688 -27.17 2.16 41.42
N LYS A 689 -28.27 2.20 42.18
CA LYS A 689 -28.26 2.46 43.63
C LYS A 689 -27.43 1.42 44.39
N ASN A 690 -27.39 0.18 43.91
CA ASN A 690 -26.57 -0.88 44.49
C ASN A 690 -25.09 -0.83 44.03
N ALA A 691 -24.81 -0.24 42.86
CA ALA A 691 -23.49 -0.25 42.23
C ALA A 691 -22.69 1.06 42.39
N ALA A 692 -23.33 2.18 42.74
CA ALA A 692 -22.70 3.50 42.78
C ALA A 692 -22.95 4.25 44.10
N ASP A 693 -21.99 5.07 44.51
CA ASP A 693 -22.04 5.87 45.76
C ASP A 693 -23.15 6.94 45.77
N LYS A 694 -23.78 7.22 44.62
CA LYS A 694 -24.84 8.22 44.46
C LYS A 694 -26.05 7.58 43.77
N GLY A 695 -27.21 7.68 44.40
CA GLY A 695 -28.48 7.23 43.82
C GLY A 695 -29.04 8.19 42.77
N ILE A 696 -29.89 7.65 41.90
CA ILE A 696 -30.75 8.39 40.96
C ILE A 696 -32.14 8.52 41.60
N ARG A 697 -32.87 9.62 41.33
CA ARG A 697 -34.24 9.79 41.85
C ARG A 697 -35.18 8.84 41.12
N GLU A 698 -36.19 8.31 41.81
CA GLU A 698 -37.13 7.32 41.26
C GLU A 698 -37.98 7.87 40.08
N ASP A 699 -38.15 9.18 40.02
CA ASP A 699 -38.85 9.94 38.97
C ASP A 699 -37.92 10.45 37.86
N SER A 700 -36.80 9.77 37.61
CA SER A 700 -35.84 10.17 36.56
C SER A 700 -36.03 9.38 35.27
N GLY A 701 -36.04 10.07 34.12
CA GLY A 701 -35.62 9.49 32.85
C GLY A 701 -34.09 9.39 32.78
N ILE A 702 -33.55 8.35 32.15
CA ILE A 702 -32.09 8.08 32.10
C ILE A 702 -31.61 8.01 30.65
N SER A 703 -30.54 8.74 30.34
CA SER A 703 -29.79 8.60 29.08
C SER A 703 -28.35 8.15 29.38
N ILE A 704 -27.84 7.17 28.63
CA ILE A 704 -26.49 6.61 28.85
C ILE A 704 -25.49 7.29 27.91
N LYS A 705 -24.34 7.69 28.46
CA LYS A 705 -23.20 8.28 27.74
C LYS A 705 -22.04 7.29 27.62
N PRO A 706 -22.06 6.35 26.66
CA PRO A 706 -20.91 5.49 26.40
C PRO A 706 -19.84 6.28 25.64
N ILE A 707 -18.58 6.10 26.03
CA ILE A 707 -17.41 6.51 25.25
C ILE A 707 -16.43 5.33 25.30
N SER A 708 -15.98 4.86 24.15
CA SER A 708 -15.04 3.74 24.06
C SER A 708 -13.66 4.22 23.60
N ARG A 709 -12.64 3.40 23.88
CA ARG A 709 -11.30 3.61 23.33
C ARG A 709 -11.31 3.51 21.80
N HIS A 710 -12.09 2.56 21.24
CA HIS A 710 -12.20 2.35 19.81
C HIS A 710 -12.75 3.61 19.10
N GLY A 711 -13.88 4.14 19.57
CA GLY A 711 -14.50 5.36 19.04
C GLY A 711 -13.60 6.58 19.19
N SER A 712 -12.96 6.73 20.35
CA SER A 712 -12.04 7.85 20.64
C SER A 712 -10.78 7.82 19.77
N GLU A 713 -10.14 6.66 19.61
CA GLU A 713 -8.90 6.56 18.84
C GLU A 713 -9.13 6.87 17.36
N ARG A 714 -10.17 6.26 16.76
CA ARG A 714 -10.45 6.45 15.32
C ARG A 714 -10.81 7.90 14.98
N ILE A 715 -11.59 8.59 15.82
CA ILE A 715 -11.99 9.97 15.54
C ILE A 715 -10.85 10.96 15.74
N VAL A 716 -10.02 10.76 16.77
CA VAL A 716 -8.84 11.59 17.01
C VAL A 716 -7.82 11.40 15.88
N ARG A 717 -7.55 10.14 15.51
CA ARG A 717 -6.68 9.81 14.37
C ARG A 717 -7.18 10.44 13.08
N PHE A 718 -8.49 10.34 12.81
CA PHE A 718 -9.13 11.00 11.67
C PHE A 718 -8.90 12.53 11.70
N ALA A 719 -9.03 13.18 12.85
CA ALA A 719 -8.81 14.62 12.98
C ALA A 719 -7.36 15.03 12.65
N PHE A 720 -6.38 14.25 13.13
CA PHE A 720 -4.96 14.48 12.81
C PHE A 720 -4.63 14.21 11.33
N ASP A 721 -5.15 13.12 10.76
CA ASP A 721 -4.96 12.81 9.33
C ASP A 721 -5.62 13.87 8.45
N PHE A 722 -6.81 14.34 8.84
CA PHE A 722 -7.48 15.47 8.20
C PHE A 722 -6.62 16.73 8.28
N ALA A 723 -6.04 17.03 9.45
CA ALA A 723 -5.18 18.19 9.63
C ALA A 723 -3.96 18.14 8.70
N ARG A 724 -3.23 17.01 8.66
CA ARG A 724 -2.11 16.81 7.74
C ARG A 724 -2.52 16.95 6.27
N LYS A 725 -3.61 16.28 5.85
CA LYS A 725 -4.10 16.31 4.46
C LYS A 725 -4.46 17.71 3.99
N ASN A 726 -5.04 18.52 4.88
CA ASN A 726 -5.51 19.87 4.58
C ASN A 726 -4.52 20.97 5.03
N LYS A 727 -3.28 20.61 5.37
CA LYS A 727 -2.22 21.55 5.79
C LYS A 727 -2.62 22.42 6.99
N ARG A 728 -3.45 21.89 7.88
CA ARG A 728 -3.77 22.48 9.19
C ARG A 728 -2.62 22.19 10.15
N LYS A 729 -2.45 23.04 11.15
CA LYS A 729 -1.27 23.03 12.02
C LYS A 729 -1.57 22.53 13.43
N LYS A 730 -2.84 22.55 13.84
CA LYS A 730 -3.21 22.31 15.23
C LYS A 730 -4.50 21.51 15.37
N VAL A 731 -4.50 20.57 16.32
CA VAL A 731 -5.68 19.80 16.75
C VAL A 731 -5.92 20.04 18.24
N THR A 732 -7.14 20.48 18.60
CA THR A 732 -7.56 20.68 19.98
C THR A 732 -8.64 19.67 20.35
N ALA A 733 -8.37 18.80 21.32
CA ALA A 733 -9.38 17.90 21.88
C ALA A 733 -10.24 18.65 22.91
N VAL A 734 -11.56 18.54 22.83
CA VAL A 734 -12.48 19.27 23.72
C VAL A 734 -13.40 18.29 24.45
N THR A 735 -13.39 18.34 25.78
CA THR A 735 -14.21 17.46 26.64
C THR A 735 -14.68 18.18 27.91
N LYS A 736 -15.42 17.51 28.79
CA LYS A 736 -15.68 17.94 30.18
C LYS A 736 -15.13 16.90 31.18
N SER A 737 -13.90 16.46 30.94
CA SER A 737 -13.19 15.41 31.70
C SER A 737 -12.99 15.73 33.18
N ASN A 738 -13.02 17.01 33.58
CA ASN A 738 -12.94 17.41 34.98
C ASN A 738 -14.18 16.98 35.80
N ILE A 739 -15.33 16.79 35.15
CA ILE A 739 -16.56 16.25 35.76
C ILE A 739 -16.73 14.77 35.39
N MET A 740 -16.68 14.43 34.09
CA MET A 740 -16.85 13.06 33.59
C MET A 740 -15.50 12.34 33.44
N LYS A 741 -14.91 11.95 34.58
CA LYS A 741 -13.55 11.38 34.64
C LYS A 741 -13.36 10.08 33.86
N PHE A 742 -14.42 9.28 33.71
CA PHE A 742 -14.33 7.93 33.13
C PHE A 742 -14.65 7.89 31.64
N SER A 743 -15.67 8.60 31.17
CA SER A 743 -16.02 8.70 29.74
C SER A 743 -15.16 9.75 29.05
N ASP A 744 -15.36 11.03 29.38
CA ASP A 744 -14.60 12.14 28.79
C ASP A 744 -13.12 12.11 29.16
N GLY A 745 -12.78 11.64 30.36
CA GLY A 745 -11.39 11.40 30.73
C GLY A 745 -10.74 10.26 29.94
N LEU A 746 -11.51 9.24 29.51
CA LEU A 746 -11.00 8.24 28.55
C LEU A 746 -10.73 8.90 27.20
N PHE A 747 -11.67 9.68 26.67
CA PHE A 747 -11.47 10.41 25.41
C PHE A 747 -10.22 11.30 25.46
N GLN A 748 -10.04 12.07 26.54
CA GLN A 748 -8.87 12.92 26.72
C GLN A 748 -7.56 12.10 26.72
N ARG A 749 -7.47 11.03 27.52
CA ARG A 749 -6.26 10.19 27.57
C ARG A 749 -5.93 9.58 26.22
N VAL A 750 -6.94 9.06 25.52
CA VAL A 750 -6.76 8.49 24.18
C VAL A 750 -6.30 9.56 23.19
N ALA A 751 -6.82 10.79 23.30
CA ALA A 751 -6.39 11.89 22.45
C ALA A 751 -4.92 12.27 22.70
N GLU A 752 -4.51 12.38 23.96
CA GLU A 752 -3.12 12.64 24.36
C GLU A 752 -2.16 11.51 23.95
N GLU A 753 -2.60 10.25 24.03
CA GLU A 753 -1.84 9.09 23.54
C GLU A 753 -1.67 9.14 22.02
N THR A 754 -2.76 9.35 21.28
CA THR A 754 -2.76 9.40 19.80
C THR A 754 -1.91 10.58 19.30
N ALA A 755 -1.97 11.73 19.96
CA ALA A 755 -1.19 12.92 19.59
C ALA A 755 0.33 12.67 19.54
N LYS A 756 0.85 11.73 20.34
CA LYS A 756 2.28 11.37 20.34
C LYS A 756 2.75 10.78 19.01
N GLU A 757 1.82 10.22 18.22
CA GLU A 757 2.10 9.69 16.87
C GLU A 757 2.15 10.79 15.79
N TYR A 758 1.77 12.03 16.14
CA TYR A 758 1.66 13.17 15.23
C TYR A 758 2.50 14.37 15.70
N PRO A 759 3.84 14.25 15.84
CA PRO A 759 4.70 15.29 16.40
C PRO A 759 4.80 16.57 15.55
N ASP A 760 4.35 16.53 14.30
CA ASP A 760 4.30 17.65 13.35
C ASP A 760 3.03 18.52 13.47
N ILE A 761 2.03 18.09 14.26
CA ILE A 761 0.79 18.83 14.50
C ILE A 761 0.74 19.24 15.98
N GLU A 762 0.53 20.53 16.24
CA GLU A 762 0.36 21.02 17.61
C GLU A 762 -0.90 20.40 18.23
N PHE A 763 -0.79 19.92 19.47
CA PHE A 763 -1.90 19.34 20.20
C PHE A 763 -2.14 20.06 21.52
N GLU A 764 -3.41 20.33 21.82
CA GLU A 764 -3.83 20.73 23.17
C GLU A 764 -5.19 20.15 23.54
N HIS A 765 -5.52 20.19 24.83
CA HIS A 765 -6.82 19.84 25.36
C HIS A 765 -7.50 21.07 26.01
N LYS A 766 -8.81 21.21 25.81
CA LYS A 766 -9.64 22.24 26.46
C LYS A 766 -10.90 21.63 27.08
N LEU A 767 -11.35 22.25 28.18
CA LEU A 767 -12.68 21.98 28.69
C LEU A 767 -13.74 22.71 27.85
N VAL A 768 -14.88 22.07 27.59
CA VAL A 768 -15.93 22.57 26.67
C VAL A 768 -16.48 23.95 27.07
N ASP A 769 -16.60 24.25 28.35
CA ASP A 769 -17.03 25.56 28.86
C ASP A 769 -16.00 26.66 28.57
N ASN A 770 -14.71 26.37 28.79
CA ASN A 770 -13.64 27.28 28.38
C ASN A 770 -13.59 27.43 26.85
N MET A 771 -13.79 26.33 26.12
CA MET A 771 -13.81 26.33 24.66
C MET A 771 -14.89 27.26 24.10
N CYS A 772 -16.12 27.17 24.60
CA CYS A 772 -17.22 28.05 24.19
C CYS A 772 -16.88 29.53 24.42
N MET A 773 -16.29 29.88 25.58
CA MET A 773 -15.85 31.25 25.86
C MET A 773 -14.76 31.71 24.89
N GLN A 774 -13.77 30.85 24.63
CA GLN A 774 -12.63 31.18 23.77
C GLN A 774 -13.02 31.34 22.30
N LEU A 775 -13.98 30.55 21.80
CA LEU A 775 -14.47 30.68 20.42
C LEU A 775 -15.06 32.06 20.13
N VAL A 776 -15.72 32.67 21.12
CA VAL A 776 -16.30 34.00 20.97
C VAL A 776 -15.24 35.10 21.12
N GLN A 777 -14.22 34.89 21.96
CA GLN A 777 -13.21 35.92 22.26
C GLN A 777 -12.00 35.90 21.33
N LYS A 778 -11.52 34.70 20.98
CA LYS A 778 -10.25 34.45 20.27
C LYS A 778 -10.34 33.22 19.36
N PRO A 779 -11.27 33.20 18.38
CA PRO A 779 -11.42 32.06 17.47
C PRO A 779 -10.14 31.77 16.66
N GLU A 780 -9.30 32.78 16.38
CA GLU A 780 -8.06 32.66 15.59
C GLU A 780 -7.00 31.72 16.20
N LEU A 781 -7.15 31.35 17.46
CA LEU A 781 -6.22 30.44 18.15
C LEU A 781 -6.45 28.96 17.85
N TYR A 782 -7.56 28.65 17.17
CA TYR A 782 -8.02 27.29 16.94
C TYR A 782 -8.07 26.98 15.44
N ASP A 783 -7.81 25.71 15.12
CA ASP A 783 -7.70 25.24 13.73
C ASP A 783 -8.62 24.02 13.55
N VAL A 784 -8.21 22.83 14.00
CA VAL A 784 -9.09 21.64 14.03
C VAL A 784 -9.52 21.33 15.47
N LEU A 785 -10.83 21.19 15.70
CA LEU A 785 -11.37 20.75 16.99
C LEU A 785 -11.89 19.32 16.89
N VAL A 786 -11.52 18.45 17.83
CA VAL A 786 -12.02 17.06 17.90
C VAL A 786 -12.80 16.81 19.19
N LEU A 787 -14.03 16.32 19.07
CA LEU A 787 -14.99 16.26 20.19
C LEU A 787 -15.84 14.98 20.20
N PRO A 788 -16.24 14.52 21.41
CA PRO A 788 -17.40 13.63 21.57
C PRO A 788 -18.68 14.23 20.99
N ASN A 789 -19.64 13.35 20.69
CA ASN A 789 -20.82 13.64 19.88
C ASN A 789 -21.63 14.87 20.33
N LEU A 790 -22.02 14.93 21.61
CA LEU A 790 -22.89 16.02 22.11
C LEU A 790 -22.19 17.38 22.04
N TYR A 791 -20.92 17.45 22.44
CA TYR A 791 -20.18 18.71 22.43
C TYR A 791 -19.84 19.15 21.02
N GLY A 792 -19.50 18.21 20.14
CA GLY A 792 -19.25 18.49 18.74
C GLY A 792 -20.47 19.10 18.05
N ASP A 793 -21.67 18.62 18.37
CA ASP A 793 -22.93 19.18 17.90
C ASP A 793 -23.08 20.66 18.31
N ILE A 794 -23.07 20.91 19.62
CA ILE A 794 -23.27 22.26 20.19
C ILE A 794 -22.21 23.24 19.70
N ILE A 795 -20.93 22.83 19.70
CA ILE A 795 -19.82 23.70 19.29
C ILE A 795 -19.87 23.98 17.79
N SER A 796 -20.27 23.01 16.97
CA SER A 796 -20.40 23.26 15.53
C SER A 796 -21.51 24.26 15.21
N ASP A 797 -22.62 24.23 15.93
CA ASP A 797 -23.70 25.22 15.80
C ASP A 797 -23.27 26.60 16.32
N LEU A 798 -22.51 26.65 17.42
CA LEU A 798 -21.87 27.89 17.89
C LEU A 798 -20.95 28.48 16.81
N CYS A 799 -20.06 27.67 16.24
CA CYS A 799 -19.12 28.10 15.20
C CYS A 799 -19.84 28.55 13.92
N ALA A 800 -20.92 27.87 13.53
CA ALA A 800 -21.79 28.34 12.46
C ALA A 800 -22.38 29.73 12.77
N GLY A 801 -22.83 29.96 14.01
CA GLY A 801 -23.30 31.27 14.47
C GLY A 801 -22.23 32.38 14.37
N LEU A 802 -20.96 32.06 14.62
CA LEU A 802 -19.84 33.01 14.50
C LEU A 802 -19.63 33.50 13.06
N VAL A 803 -19.88 32.64 12.07
CA VAL A 803 -19.62 32.94 10.65
C VAL A 803 -20.86 33.43 9.88
N GLY A 804 -22.05 33.41 10.51
CA GLY A 804 -23.28 33.97 9.94
C GLY A 804 -24.55 33.12 10.11
N GLY A 805 -24.42 31.92 10.66
CA GLY A 805 -25.53 31.03 10.99
C GLY A 805 -25.53 29.72 10.21
N LEU A 806 -26.51 28.86 10.51
CA LEU A 806 -26.58 27.50 9.96
C LEU A 806 -26.82 27.45 8.44
N GLY A 807 -27.38 28.51 7.85
CA GLY A 807 -27.68 28.59 6.41
C GLY A 807 -26.44 28.58 5.50
N ILE A 808 -25.25 28.76 6.06
CA ILE A 808 -23.96 28.71 5.35
C ILE A 808 -23.02 27.63 5.89
N ALA A 809 -23.50 26.75 6.78
CA ALA A 809 -22.69 25.75 7.47
C ALA A 809 -22.76 24.37 6.79
N PRO A 810 -21.70 23.94 6.07
CA PRO A 810 -21.68 22.63 5.44
C PRO A 810 -21.41 21.50 6.44
N GLY A 811 -21.70 20.29 6.01
CA GLY A 811 -21.50 19.07 6.79
C GLY A 811 -21.20 17.86 5.92
N ALA A 812 -20.29 17.02 6.41
CA ALA A 812 -20.01 15.71 5.82
C ALA A 812 -19.94 14.66 6.92
N ASN A 813 -20.67 13.56 6.76
CA ASN A 813 -20.58 12.39 7.63
C ASN A 813 -19.79 11.31 6.87
N ILE A 814 -18.64 10.92 7.41
CA ILE A 814 -17.66 10.06 6.79
C ILE A 814 -17.52 8.77 7.61
N GLY A 815 -17.65 7.64 6.94
CA GLY A 815 -17.31 6.31 7.46
C GLY A 815 -16.09 5.73 6.74
N GLU A 816 -15.80 4.45 6.99
CA GLU A 816 -14.71 3.75 6.32
C GLU A 816 -15.03 3.44 4.84
N GLU A 817 -16.28 3.11 4.55
CA GLU A 817 -16.74 2.71 3.21
C GLU A 817 -17.66 3.74 2.52
N TYR A 818 -18.38 4.53 3.30
CA TYR A 818 -19.48 5.38 2.82
C TYR A 818 -19.31 6.84 3.26
N ALA A 819 -19.85 7.78 2.49
CA ALA A 819 -19.87 9.20 2.82
C ALA A 819 -21.21 9.86 2.47
N VAL A 820 -21.77 10.64 3.41
CA VAL A 820 -23.03 11.37 3.23
C VAL A 820 -22.79 12.86 3.50
N PHE A 821 -23.02 13.68 2.49
CA PHE A 821 -22.87 15.13 2.53
C PHE A 821 -24.23 15.78 2.74
N GLU A 822 -24.36 16.64 3.75
CA GLU A 822 -25.65 17.23 4.12
C GLU A 822 -25.48 18.65 4.67
N ALA A 823 -26.52 19.47 4.59
CA ALA A 823 -26.56 20.75 5.28
C ALA A 823 -26.71 20.54 6.80
N THR A 824 -26.17 21.47 7.59
CA THR A 824 -26.28 21.37 9.06
C THR A 824 -27.71 21.62 9.58
N HIS A 825 -28.51 22.40 8.86
CA HIS A 825 -29.85 22.80 9.28
C HIS A 825 -30.96 21.81 8.90
N GLY A 826 -32.11 21.93 9.56
CA GLY A 826 -33.34 21.19 9.25
C GLY A 826 -34.12 21.74 8.04
N SER A 827 -35.26 21.10 7.74
CA SER A 827 -36.10 21.26 6.54
C SER A 827 -36.98 22.52 6.46
N ALA A 828 -36.97 23.37 7.49
CA ALA A 828 -37.78 24.60 7.60
C ALA A 828 -39.19 24.52 6.95
N PRO A 829 -40.09 23.62 7.42
CA PRO A 829 -41.34 23.27 6.70
C PRO A 829 -42.24 24.46 6.33
N LYS A 830 -42.21 25.55 7.11
CA LYS A 830 -42.97 26.78 6.86
C LYS A 830 -42.64 27.51 5.55
N TYR A 831 -41.49 27.21 4.94
CA TYR A 831 -41.05 27.81 3.66
C TYR A 831 -41.17 26.85 2.48
N LYS A 832 -41.75 25.66 2.67
CA LYS A 832 -41.91 24.64 1.62
C LYS A 832 -42.58 25.23 0.37
N GLY A 833 -41.89 25.16 -0.77
CA GLY A 833 -42.39 25.60 -2.07
C GLY A 833 -42.44 27.11 -2.27
N MET A 834 -41.88 27.91 -1.36
CA MET A 834 -41.87 29.37 -1.47
C MET A 834 -40.70 29.93 -2.27
N ASN A 835 -39.74 29.09 -2.70
CA ASN A 835 -38.52 29.51 -3.40
C ASN A 835 -37.78 30.62 -2.64
N LYS A 836 -37.54 30.43 -1.33
CA LYS A 836 -37.07 31.51 -0.45
C LYS A 836 -35.82 31.16 0.37
N VAL A 837 -35.50 29.89 0.52
CA VAL A 837 -34.46 29.43 1.45
C VAL A 837 -33.07 29.45 0.82
N ASN A 838 -32.08 29.83 1.61
CA ASN A 838 -30.68 29.87 1.23
C ASN A 838 -30.12 28.46 0.92
N PRO A 839 -29.64 28.18 -0.32
CA PRO A 839 -29.08 26.87 -0.66
C PRO A 839 -27.60 26.70 -0.26
N THR A 840 -26.95 27.72 0.29
CA THR A 840 -25.49 27.79 0.47
C THR A 840 -24.93 26.65 1.32
N ALA A 841 -25.55 26.29 2.44
CA ALA A 841 -25.05 25.20 3.29
C ALA A 841 -24.95 23.87 2.53
N LEU A 842 -25.99 23.48 1.79
CA LEU A 842 -25.97 22.25 0.99
C LEU A 842 -25.03 22.38 -0.22
N MET A 843 -24.91 23.58 -0.80
CA MET A 843 -23.95 23.87 -1.88
C MET A 843 -22.52 23.65 -1.42
N LEU A 844 -22.16 24.13 -0.23
CA LEU A 844 -20.84 23.94 0.37
C LEU A 844 -20.63 22.47 0.80
N SER A 845 -21.68 21.75 1.21
CA SER A 845 -21.59 20.29 1.41
C SER A 845 -21.35 19.56 0.08
N ALA A 846 -21.93 20.01 -1.03
CA ALA A 846 -21.63 19.50 -2.36
C ALA A 846 -20.19 19.82 -2.78
N VAL A 847 -19.64 20.99 -2.41
CA VAL A 847 -18.20 21.26 -2.57
C VAL A 847 -17.37 20.22 -1.82
N MET A 848 -17.71 19.91 -0.55
CA MET A 848 -17.03 18.84 0.20
C MET A 848 -17.16 17.47 -0.48
N MET A 849 -18.31 17.16 -1.07
CA MET A 849 -18.55 15.96 -1.86
C MET A 849 -17.65 15.90 -3.09
N LEU A 850 -17.57 16.98 -3.87
CA LEU A 850 -16.70 17.09 -5.04
C LEU A 850 -15.23 16.87 -4.65
N ARG A 851 -14.77 17.47 -3.53
CA ARG A 851 -13.43 17.21 -2.99
C ARG A 851 -13.22 15.74 -2.61
N HIS A 852 -14.25 15.07 -2.09
CA HIS A 852 -14.20 13.67 -1.69
C HIS A 852 -14.10 12.72 -2.89
N ILE A 853 -14.82 12.99 -3.99
CA ILE A 853 -14.75 12.21 -5.24
C ILE A 853 -13.59 12.61 -6.15
N ASN A 854 -12.66 13.44 -5.66
CA ASN A 854 -11.46 13.94 -6.34
C ASN A 854 -11.69 14.94 -7.49
N GLU A 855 -12.82 15.63 -7.50
CA GLU A 855 -13.15 16.72 -8.42
C GLU A 855 -12.72 18.08 -7.84
N GLN A 856 -11.42 18.27 -7.59
CA GLN A 856 -10.91 19.45 -6.88
C GLN A 856 -11.14 20.76 -7.63
N GLU A 857 -10.93 20.76 -8.95
CA GLU A 857 -11.12 21.97 -9.75
C GLU A 857 -12.59 22.41 -9.78
N ALA A 858 -13.53 21.46 -9.93
CA ALA A 858 -14.96 21.77 -9.88
C ALA A 858 -15.39 22.25 -8.49
N ALA A 859 -14.86 21.64 -7.43
CA ALA A 859 -15.09 22.08 -6.05
C ALA A 859 -14.59 23.52 -5.82
N GLU A 860 -13.39 23.85 -6.28
CA GLU A 860 -12.81 25.20 -6.16
C GLU A 860 -13.60 26.23 -6.96
N ARG A 861 -13.98 25.92 -8.21
CA ARG A 861 -14.83 26.81 -9.02
C ARG A 861 -16.18 27.05 -8.36
N LEU A 862 -16.86 26.00 -7.90
CA LEU A 862 -18.15 26.12 -7.24
C LEU A 862 -18.07 26.93 -5.95
N GLU A 863 -17.07 26.68 -5.10
CA GLU A 863 -16.89 27.45 -3.87
C GLU A 863 -16.57 28.92 -4.14
N ASN A 864 -15.74 29.21 -5.14
CA ASN A 864 -15.42 30.58 -5.55
C ASN A 864 -16.67 31.29 -6.10
N ALA A 865 -17.47 30.63 -6.95
CA ALA A 865 -18.71 31.18 -7.48
C ALA A 865 -19.71 31.52 -6.35
N VAL A 866 -19.90 30.60 -5.40
CA VAL A 866 -20.72 30.83 -4.19
C VAL A 866 -20.21 32.04 -3.42
N ARG A 867 -18.90 32.10 -3.14
CA ARG A 867 -18.26 33.21 -2.43
C ARG A 867 -18.51 34.54 -3.14
N ASP A 868 -18.36 34.58 -4.45
CA ASP A 868 -18.44 35.82 -5.22
C ASP A 868 -19.88 36.34 -5.31
N VAL A 869 -20.88 35.44 -5.46
CA VAL A 869 -22.31 35.80 -5.38
C VAL A 869 -22.67 36.38 -4.00
N ILE A 870 -22.21 35.76 -2.92
CA ILE A 870 -22.42 36.25 -1.55
C ILE A 870 -21.75 37.61 -1.34
N LYS A 871 -20.51 37.77 -1.84
CA LYS A 871 -19.73 39.01 -1.73
C LYS A 871 -20.37 40.17 -2.48
N GLU A 872 -20.94 39.92 -3.66
CA GLU A 872 -21.69 40.92 -4.41
C GLU A 872 -22.98 41.32 -3.70
N GLY A 873 -23.68 40.34 -3.11
CA GLY A 873 -24.90 40.56 -2.33
C GLY A 873 -26.11 41.01 -3.17
N LYS A 874 -26.04 40.93 -4.50
CA LYS A 874 -27.09 41.37 -5.44
C LYS A 874 -28.18 40.31 -5.65
N ASN A 875 -27.77 39.07 -5.89
CA ASN A 875 -28.65 37.94 -6.21
C ASN A 875 -28.57 36.88 -5.11
N VAL A 876 -28.92 37.28 -3.88
CA VAL A 876 -28.88 36.41 -2.70
C VAL A 876 -30.24 36.37 -2.00
N THR A 877 -30.48 35.32 -1.21
CA THR A 877 -31.71 35.14 -0.43
C THR A 877 -31.84 36.14 0.71
N TYR A 878 -33.03 36.24 1.30
CA TYR A 878 -33.40 37.26 2.29
C TYR A 878 -32.50 37.34 3.52
N ASP A 879 -31.87 36.23 3.92
CA ASP A 879 -30.95 36.12 5.06
C ASP A 879 -29.55 36.67 4.74
N LEU A 880 -29.18 36.73 3.46
CA LEU A 880 -27.90 37.25 2.97
C LEU A 880 -28.01 38.63 2.32
N ALA A 881 -29.22 39.08 1.98
CA ALA A 881 -29.46 40.37 1.35
C ALA A 881 -29.04 41.54 2.26
N ARG A 882 -28.57 42.64 1.64
CA ARG A 882 -28.24 43.89 2.34
C ARG A 882 -29.48 44.78 2.41
N ASP A 883 -29.51 45.72 3.37
CA ASP A 883 -30.74 46.49 3.69
C ASP A 883 -31.32 47.29 2.50
N ASN A 884 -30.53 47.53 1.44
CA ASN A 884 -30.95 48.24 0.22
C ASN A 884 -30.97 47.35 -1.04
N THR A 885 -30.99 46.03 -0.91
CA THR A 885 -31.01 45.11 -2.05
C THR A 885 -32.19 44.14 -1.92
N PRO A 886 -33.13 44.10 -2.89
CA PRO A 886 -34.25 43.17 -2.85
C PRO A 886 -33.71 41.73 -2.92
N PRO A 887 -34.14 40.83 -2.03
CA PRO A 887 -33.69 39.45 -2.05
C PRO A 887 -34.28 38.69 -3.24
N VAL A 888 -33.55 37.70 -3.72
CA VAL A 888 -34.02 36.75 -4.74
C VAL A 888 -34.39 35.41 -4.11
N GLY A 889 -35.02 34.53 -4.88
CA GLY A 889 -35.37 33.20 -4.43
C GLY A 889 -34.21 32.20 -4.50
N THR A 890 -34.47 30.98 -4.03
CA THR A 890 -33.50 29.87 -4.01
C THR A 890 -32.98 29.55 -5.41
N LYS A 891 -33.87 29.49 -6.40
CA LYS A 891 -33.54 29.18 -7.80
C LYS A 891 -32.72 30.29 -8.45
N GLU A 892 -33.09 31.54 -8.23
CA GLU A 892 -32.44 32.71 -8.81
C GLU A 892 -31.03 32.90 -8.22
N MET A 893 -30.83 32.59 -6.94
CA MET A 893 -29.48 32.55 -6.35
C MET A 893 -28.63 31.44 -6.99
N ALA A 894 -29.20 30.27 -7.28
CA ALA A 894 -28.50 29.21 -8.01
C ALA A 894 -28.15 29.62 -9.44
N ASP A 895 -29.06 30.32 -10.15
CA ASP A 895 -28.80 30.85 -11.49
C ASP A 895 -27.64 31.84 -11.50
N ALA A 896 -27.55 32.71 -10.48
CA ALA A 896 -26.43 33.62 -10.31
C ALA A 896 -25.10 32.88 -10.08
N ILE A 897 -25.11 31.79 -9.31
CA ILE A 897 -23.92 30.94 -9.09
C ILE A 897 -23.52 30.24 -10.40
N ILE A 898 -24.49 29.73 -11.17
CA ILE A 898 -24.25 29.11 -12.48
C ILE A 898 -23.63 30.10 -13.46
N ALA A 899 -24.13 31.35 -13.50
CA ALA A 899 -23.53 32.38 -14.34
C ALA A 899 -22.06 32.62 -13.99
N LYS A 900 -21.72 32.69 -12.69
CA LYS A 900 -20.33 32.83 -12.22
C LYS A 900 -19.44 31.62 -12.50
N LEU A 901 -20.02 30.44 -12.76
CA LEU A 901 -19.27 29.25 -13.16
C LEU A 901 -18.93 29.24 -14.65
N GLN A 902 -19.64 30.03 -15.46
CA GLN A 902 -19.52 30.10 -16.92
C GLN A 902 -18.68 31.30 -17.38
N ASP A 903 -18.57 32.33 -16.56
CA ASP A 903 -17.61 33.45 -16.68
C ASP A 903 -16.17 33.01 -16.38
#